data_AF-A0A2E8D7F7-F1
#
_entry.id   AF-A0A2E8D7F7-F1
#
_cell.length_a   1.000
_cell.length_b   1.000
_cell.length_c   1.000
_cell.angle_alpha   90.00
_cell.angle_beta   90.00
_cell.angle_gamma   90.00
#
_symmetry.space_group_name_H-M   'P 1'
#
loop_
_entity.id
_entity.type
_entity.pdbx_description
1 polymer ?
#
loop_
_entity_poly.entity_id
_entity_poly.type
_entity_poly.pdbx_seq_one_letter_code
_entity_poly.pdbx_strand_id
1 'polypeptide(L)'
;MPVFTRRFVSLILWTVIVGPAMPCASAQDESEPVRQSTRLRRVLYNFDGDSCLSTKADSKGPVPVNIDDVKRLIEEVAYEGSRVDTVLVCINAQVMYYPTKVGTMRGMHSTPEEREKWPASEKQRFKNMKAFFDAGVDPYAIMLAEAKRRGREALLTFRMNDDHGVDFLRTQFLADHADWRLGTKQYQGSGAMDFERDEVRDYTFRLIEEAVKRYDCDGIELDFNRFPRFFKDGSTEERVAKMNSLVQRVRNMLDEVGRQRGRRLLLSVRPPSNFGSTPPTPETARKLGCDVAAWVNNGWVDFVAVSEFLFERGDLPIDKWKQAITTVPVYGGIECTKGGGAKNLTADEYRHAANQLIKAGADGVYLFNFFTSREGGEAAYEPPFEVLRDLAVKTESDQKASSRANGWQPHEVRQLAGKGGSVRLPARIQIVTESWNRVVAVPYMVNMPEKDQLLMLVGCDYPHRAFVLTSDDRGATWTDPRPARIGDDGKASIGLGTSLAYLGKGNLMFYETGSVGAGHPARWFSSDDGQTWGDPMAIAPTSDGKPWHIWDPPLVDRHPKTGKIKQLAETGYAQLGTSSQAYIRFSTNEGQTWSKSIKVPQWEGANEVSLFRAGNGDLLAACRTDVPRRLKSKTLDHYEGLGISISKDDGRTWSAVKKLYDYGRHHPSLVLMPNQDIVMTYVVRLGYIDDANGFPRFGIEAVVSHDHGANWDLDHRYLLHVWSGERTGETYWWPSSQATSSTLLPDGSILTAFGTGYRITAGKDSPQAPRDVGLIEWRLNTKPVNAESVVRDAPFDSDLRNVFDPKE
;
A
#
# COMPACT_ATOMS: atom_id res chain seq x y z
N MET A 1 3.74 84.96 18.08
CA MET A 1 3.88 85.70 16.79
C MET A 1 5.07 85.10 16.04
N PRO A 2 5.15 85.16 14.71
CA PRO A 2 4.10 85.26 13.67
C PRO A 2 3.48 83.85 13.41
N VAL A 3 2.39 83.56 12.68
CA VAL A 3 1.44 84.22 11.75
C VAL A 3 1.49 83.67 10.31
N PHE A 4 0.50 82.81 9.99
CA PHE A 4 -0.12 82.58 8.66
C PHE A 4 0.79 81.95 7.55
N THR A 5 0.30 81.38 6.44
CA THR A 5 -1.05 81.40 5.83
C THR A 5 -1.44 80.04 5.20
N ARG A 6 -2.75 79.75 5.14
CA ARG A 6 -3.35 78.68 4.30
C ARG A 6 -3.25 78.99 2.79
N ARG A 7 -3.39 77.96 1.95
CA ARG A 7 -4.43 77.94 0.91
C ARG A 7 -5.18 76.61 0.89
N PHE A 8 -6.48 76.70 0.58
CA PHE A 8 -7.46 75.62 0.38
C PHE A 8 -8.10 75.85 -1.01
N VAL A 9 -9.18 75.13 -1.35
CA VAL A 9 -9.92 75.08 -2.65
C VAL A 9 -9.35 73.96 -3.55
N SER A 10 -9.95 72.75 -3.57
CA SER A 10 -11.16 72.30 -4.33
C SER A 10 -10.84 71.90 -5.80
N LEU A 11 -11.53 70.97 -6.47
CA LEU A 11 -12.79 70.28 -6.15
C LEU A 11 -12.82 68.80 -6.66
N ILE A 12 -13.48 67.95 -5.87
CA ILE A 12 -14.18 66.66 -6.16
C ILE A 12 -14.45 66.31 -7.64
N LEU A 13 -14.16 65.07 -8.10
CA LEU A 13 -15.17 64.06 -8.54
C LEU A 13 -14.60 62.66 -8.94
N TRP A 14 -15.52 61.68 -8.99
CA TRP A 14 -15.44 60.28 -9.51
C TRP A 14 -14.65 59.18 -8.77
N THR A 15 -15.44 58.34 -8.08
CA THR A 15 -15.26 56.91 -7.71
C THR A 15 -15.27 55.97 -8.94
N VAL A 16 -14.90 54.68 -8.90
CA VAL A 16 -14.34 53.80 -7.81
C VAL A 16 -12.91 53.31 -8.22
N ILE A 17 -12.38 52.06 -8.22
CA ILE A 17 -12.75 50.64 -7.93
C ILE A 17 -11.70 50.02 -6.96
N VAL A 18 -12.01 48.84 -6.39
CA VAL A 18 -11.25 48.07 -5.37
C VAL A 18 -9.98 47.36 -5.87
N GLY A 19 -8.96 47.28 -5.00
CA GLY A 19 -7.90 46.25 -5.02
C GLY A 19 -7.07 46.25 -3.72
N PRO A 20 -7.21 45.28 -2.81
CA PRO A 20 -6.48 45.25 -1.52
C PRO A 20 -5.06 44.66 -1.64
N ALA A 21 -4.15 45.10 -0.77
CA ALA A 21 -2.73 44.75 -0.81
C ALA A 21 -2.38 43.43 -0.10
N MET A 22 -1.22 42.85 -0.46
CA MET A 22 -0.60 41.71 0.22
C MET A 22 -0.02 42.10 1.59
N PRO A 23 -0.08 41.20 2.60
CA PRO A 23 0.86 41.18 3.72
C PRO A 23 2.09 40.30 3.40
N CYS A 24 3.24 40.56 4.04
CA CYS A 24 4.48 39.84 3.81
C CYS A 24 4.42 38.36 4.25
N ALA A 25 4.99 37.46 3.45
CA ALA A 25 5.30 36.09 3.85
C ALA A 25 6.66 36.02 4.58
N SER A 26 6.73 35.28 5.69
CA SER A 26 7.98 34.87 6.33
C SER A 26 8.51 33.59 5.67
N ALA A 27 9.80 33.57 5.30
CA ALA A 27 10.38 32.45 4.57
C ALA A 27 10.66 31.22 5.46
N GLN A 28 9.82 30.20 5.32
CA GLN A 28 10.11 28.81 5.66
C GLN A 28 9.27 27.92 4.70
N ASP A 29 9.81 27.67 3.52
CA ASP A 29 9.14 26.96 2.42
C ASP A 29 9.66 25.51 2.32
N GLU A 30 9.22 24.66 3.26
CA GLU A 30 9.44 23.22 3.18
C GLU A 30 8.40 22.59 2.25
N SER A 31 8.69 22.67 0.95
CA SER A 31 7.84 22.13 -0.14
C SER A 31 7.43 20.67 0.12
N GLU A 32 6.13 20.41 0.25
CA GLU A 32 5.61 19.05 0.43
C GLU A 32 6.08 18.09 -0.69
N PRO A 33 6.47 16.84 -0.37
CA PRO A 33 6.83 15.87 -1.39
C PRO A 33 5.58 15.46 -2.18
N VAL A 34 5.55 15.79 -3.47
CA VAL A 34 4.42 15.52 -4.38
C VAL A 34 4.10 14.02 -4.43
N ARG A 35 3.07 13.61 -3.68
CA ARG A 35 2.58 12.22 -3.64
C ARG A 35 2.01 11.85 -5.01
N GLN A 36 2.49 10.75 -5.58
CA GLN A 36 1.96 10.16 -6.81
C GLN A 36 1.26 8.84 -6.49
N SER A 37 0.09 8.59 -7.09
CA SER A 37 -0.63 7.32 -6.98
C SER A 37 0.23 6.14 -7.45
N THR A 38 0.15 5.00 -6.77
CA THR A 38 0.82 3.74 -7.11
C THR A 38 0.28 3.13 -8.41
N ARG A 39 0.75 3.65 -9.56
CA ARG A 39 0.39 3.18 -10.90
C ARG A 39 0.72 1.69 -11.04
N LEU A 40 -0.31 0.85 -11.20
CA LEU A 40 -0.12 -0.53 -11.63
C LEU A 40 0.42 -0.54 -13.06
N ARG A 41 1.60 -1.14 -13.26
CA ARG A 41 2.21 -1.36 -14.57
C ARG A 41 2.14 -2.86 -14.85
N ARG A 42 1.59 -3.27 -16.00
CA ARG A 42 1.41 -4.69 -16.37
C ARG A 42 2.57 -5.19 -17.23
N VAL A 43 2.92 -4.40 -18.26
CA VAL A 43 4.08 -4.62 -19.12
C VAL A 43 4.92 -3.35 -19.16
N LEU A 44 6.21 -3.50 -18.88
CA LEU A 44 7.26 -2.51 -19.12
C LEU A 44 7.94 -2.86 -20.44
N TYR A 45 8.17 -1.89 -21.34
CA TYR A 45 8.80 -2.13 -22.63
C TYR A 45 10.06 -1.28 -22.80
N ASN A 46 11.23 -1.92 -22.94
CA ASN A 46 12.50 -1.23 -23.21
C ASN A 46 12.78 -1.13 -24.73
N PHE A 47 12.96 0.10 -25.23
CA PHE A 47 13.55 0.36 -26.54
C PHE A 47 15.06 0.50 -26.41
N ASP A 48 15.79 -0.32 -27.16
CA ASP A 48 17.24 -0.34 -27.10
C ASP A 48 17.89 0.73 -27.99
N GLY A 49 18.84 1.43 -27.37
CA GLY A 49 19.68 2.53 -27.85
C GLY A 49 19.35 3.15 -29.20
N ASP A 50 20.30 3.02 -30.14
CA ASP A 50 20.16 3.47 -31.53
C ASP A 50 19.60 2.38 -32.46
N SER A 51 19.42 1.14 -31.96
CA SER A 51 18.79 0.03 -32.68
C SER A 51 17.41 0.42 -33.18
N CYS A 52 16.61 1.03 -32.31
CA CYS A 52 15.28 1.54 -32.66
C CYS A 52 15.30 2.67 -33.72
N LEU A 53 16.44 3.35 -33.93
CA LEU A 53 16.60 4.41 -34.95
C LEU A 53 17.23 3.92 -36.27
N SER A 54 17.44 2.61 -36.39
CA SER A 54 18.08 1.96 -37.56
C SER A 54 17.18 0.98 -38.30
N THR A 55 16.01 0.65 -37.74
CA THR A 55 15.03 -0.26 -38.33
C THR A 55 13.64 0.35 -38.25
N LYS A 56 12.73 -0.14 -39.09
CA LYS A 56 11.29 0.14 -38.97
C LYS A 56 10.47 -1.01 -39.50
N ALA A 57 9.16 -0.92 -39.37
CA ALA A 57 8.25 -1.93 -39.87
C ALA A 57 8.48 -2.25 -41.36
N ASP A 58 8.32 -3.53 -41.69
CA ASP A 58 8.36 -4.06 -43.05
C ASP A 58 9.72 -3.87 -43.76
N SER A 59 10.78 -3.52 -43.01
CA SER A 59 12.13 -3.29 -43.53
C SER A 59 13.08 -4.49 -43.31
N LYS A 60 13.99 -4.71 -44.27
CA LYS A 60 14.89 -5.88 -44.35
C LYS A 60 16.36 -5.52 -44.62
N GLY A 61 16.80 -4.37 -44.10
CA GLY A 61 18.13 -3.84 -44.35
C GLY A 61 18.18 -2.34 -44.14
N PRO A 62 19.28 -1.67 -44.53
CA PRO A 62 19.49 -0.27 -44.16
C PRO A 62 18.44 0.69 -44.75
N VAL A 63 17.56 1.23 -43.90
CA VAL A 63 16.47 2.17 -44.24
C VAL A 63 16.61 3.55 -43.58
N PRO A 64 16.27 4.64 -44.29
CA PRO A 64 16.16 5.95 -43.66
C PRO A 64 14.96 5.97 -42.70
N VAL A 65 15.20 6.50 -41.50
CA VAL A 65 14.20 6.67 -40.43
C VAL A 65 13.91 8.17 -40.26
N ASN A 66 12.63 8.53 -40.22
CA ASN A 66 12.12 9.90 -40.07
C ASN A 66 11.27 10.06 -38.79
N ILE A 67 10.72 11.26 -38.57
CA ILE A 67 9.92 11.59 -37.37
C ILE A 67 8.70 10.67 -37.19
N ASP A 68 8.00 10.32 -38.27
CA ASP A 68 6.79 9.50 -38.21
C ASP A 68 7.11 8.01 -38.11
N ASP A 69 8.24 7.57 -38.67
CA ASP A 69 8.80 6.24 -38.40
C ASP A 69 9.11 6.09 -36.90
N VAL A 70 9.72 7.11 -36.26
CA VAL A 70 10.04 7.11 -34.82
C VAL A 70 8.78 7.12 -33.94
N LYS A 71 7.73 7.86 -34.32
CA LYS A 71 6.42 7.75 -33.65
C LYS A 71 5.87 6.34 -33.77
N ARG A 72 5.86 5.76 -34.99
CA ARG A 72 5.29 4.44 -35.30
C ARG A 72 5.82 3.33 -34.38
N LEU A 73 7.10 3.36 -34.01
CA LEU A 73 7.68 2.44 -33.01
C LEU A 73 6.90 2.43 -31.69
N ILE A 74 6.52 3.61 -31.20
CA ILE A 74 5.72 3.76 -29.98
C ILE A 74 4.28 3.32 -30.22
N GLU A 75 3.71 3.61 -31.39
CA GLU A 75 2.35 3.18 -31.74
C GLU A 75 2.23 1.65 -31.77
N GLU A 76 3.25 0.95 -32.27
CA GLU A 76 3.33 -0.51 -32.40
C GLU A 76 3.43 -1.24 -31.05
N VAL A 77 3.87 -0.57 -29.98
CA VAL A 77 3.87 -1.12 -28.61
C VAL A 77 2.73 -0.58 -27.74
N ALA A 78 2.23 0.63 -28.00
CA ALA A 78 1.23 1.34 -27.19
C ALA A 78 -0.16 1.44 -27.87
N TYR A 79 -0.47 0.51 -28.78
CA TYR A 79 -1.75 0.42 -29.49
C TYR A 79 -2.95 0.15 -28.53
N GLU A 80 -4.17 0.28 -29.06
CA GLU A 80 -5.41 0.07 -28.29
C GLU A 80 -5.59 -1.39 -27.87
N GLY A 81 -5.68 -1.63 -26.55
CA GLY A 81 -5.68 -2.97 -25.98
C GLY A 81 -4.27 -3.53 -25.66
N SER A 82 -3.19 -2.83 -26.02
CA SER A 82 -1.85 -3.17 -25.51
C SER A 82 -1.73 -2.87 -24.00
N ARG A 83 -1.11 -3.80 -23.28
CA ARG A 83 -0.84 -3.74 -21.82
C ARG A 83 0.51 -3.08 -21.47
N VAL A 84 1.24 -2.55 -22.46
CA VAL A 84 2.42 -1.73 -22.21
C VAL A 84 1.99 -0.45 -21.50
N ASP A 85 2.29 -0.34 -20.20
CA ASP A 85 1.88 0.79 -19.37
C ASP A 85 2.99 1.82 -19.19
N THR A 86 4.24 1.36 -19.32
CA THR A 86 5.47 2.14 -19.20
C THR A 86 6.39 1.80 -20.37
N VAL A 87 6.86 2.83 -21.06
CA VAL A 87 7.88 2.76 -22.11
C VAL A 87 9.19 3.28 -21.52
N LEU A 88 10.27 2.53 -21.73
CA LEU A 88 11.61 2.91 -21.31
C LEU A 88 12.49 3.13 -22.54
N VAL A 89 13.10 4.31 -22.63
CA VAL A 89 13.84 4.77 -23.81
C VAL A 89 15.33 4.82 -23.46
N CYS A 90 16.12 3.87 -23.98
CA CYS A 90 17.55 3.80 -23.72
C CYS A 90 18.31 4.90 -24.48
N ILE A 91 19.05 5.76 -23.77
CA ILE A 91 19.71 6.95 -24.36
C ILE A 91 21.25 6.87 -24.45
N ASN A 92 21.84 5.74 -24.06
CA ASN A 92 23.29 5.51 -24.12
C ASN A 92 23.69 4.03 -24.31
N ALA A 93 24.94 3.84 -24.72
CA ALA A 93 25.79 2.73 -24.29
C ALA A 93 26.94 3.35 -23.49
N GLN A 94 28.21 2.98 -23.75
CA GLN A 94 29.33 3.70 -23.13
C GLN A 94 29.43 5.15 -23.65
N VAL A 95 28.91 5.39 -24.85
CA VAL A 95 28.68 6.70 -25.51
C VAL A 95 27.20 7.12 -25.43
N MET A 96 26.92 8.42 -25.59
CA MET A 96 25.56 8.96 -25.62
C MET A 96 25.00 8.97 -27.05
N TYR A 97 23.71 8.68 -27.22
CA TYR A 97 23.04 8.76 -28.54
C TYR A 97 22.51 10.16 -28.90
N TYR A 98 22.86 11.17 -28.11
CA TYR A 98 22.47 12.56 -28.32
C TYR A 98 23.67 13.52 -28.21
N PRO A 99 23.56 14.78 -28.67
CA PRO A 99 24.57 15.82 -28.48
C PRO A 99 24.76 16.18 -26.99
N THR A 100 25.62 15.40 -26.34
CA THR A 100 26.07 15.54 -24.95
C THR A 100 27.16 16.62 -24.83
N LYS A 101 27.20 17.31 -23.68
CA LYS A 101 28.28 18.23 -23.29
C LYS A 101 29.23 17.62 -22.27
N VAL A 102 28.83 16.49 -21.66
CA VAL A 102 29.58 15.81 -20.58
C VAL A 102 30.43 14.66 -21.13
N GLY A 103 29.86 13.86 -22.04
CA GLY A 103 30.47 12.63 -22.54
C GLY A 103 30.87 12.67 -24.00
N THR A 104 30.89 11.50 -24.63
CA THR A 104 31.16 11.35 -26.07
C THR A 104 29.89 10.91 -26.78
N MET A 105 29.48 11.64 -27.82
CA MET A 105 28.38 11.22 -28.69
C MET A 105 28.81 10.05 -29.59
N ARG A 106 27.91 9.08 -29.77
CA ARG A 106 28.15 7.83 -30.50
C ARG A 106 28.77 8.05 -31.88
N GLY A 107 29.90 7.39 -32.14
CA GLY A 107 30.66 7.48 -33.37
C GLY A 107 31.50 8.75 -33.58
N MET A 108 31.39 9.78 -32.71
CA MET A 108 32.07 11.06 -32.93
C MET A 108 33.58 11.03 -32.63
N HIS A 109 34.04 10.10 -31.78
CA HIS A 109 35.47 9.88 -31.54
C HIS A 109 36.18 9.25 -32.74
N SER A 110 35.48 8.47 -33.57
CA SER A 110 36.11 7.77 -34.68
C SER A 110 36.46 8.71 -35.83
N THR A 111 37.60 8.53 -36.48
CA THR A 111 38.01 9.35 -37.65
C THR A 111 37.12 9.04 -38.88
N PRO A 112 37.05 9.92 -39.90
CA PRO A 112 36.31 9.63 -41.13
C PRO A 112 36.71 8.28 -41.77
N GLU A 113 38.00 7.95 -41.75
CA GLU A 113 38.57 6.72 -42.32
C GLU A 113 38.30 5.47 -41.46
N GLU A 114 38.01 5.63 -40.16
CA GLU A 114 37.43 4.57 -39.32
C GLU A 114 35.94 4.38 -39.69
N ARG A 115 35.17 5.47 -39.86
CA ARG A 115 33.74 5.43 -40.23
C ARG A 115 33.49 4.81 -41.60
N GLU A 116 34.38 5.03 -42.55
CA GLU A 116 34.34 4.39 -43.88
C GLU A 116 34.54 2.88 -43.84
N LYS A 117 35.14 2.32 -42.79
CA LYS A 117 35.37 0.87 -42.63
C LYS A 117 34.25 0.16 -41.85
N TRP A 118 33.35 0.91 -41.21
CA TRP A 118 32.24 0.34 -40.46
C TRP A 118 31.27 -0.51 -41.32
N PRO A 119 30.53 -1.46 -40.71
CA PRO A 119 29.42 -2.15 -41.35
C PRO A 119 28.33 -1.19 -41.86
N ALA A 120 27.50 -1.67 -42.80
CA ALA A 120 26.43 -0.87 -43.40
C ALA A 120 25.37 -0.42 -42.37
N SER A 121 25.07 -1.27 -41.37
CA SER A 121 24.19 -0.94 -40.25
C SER A 121 24.72 0.24 -39.42
N GLU A 122 26.02 0.28 -39.14
CA GLU A 122 26.63 1.27 -38.24
C GLU A 122 26.81 2.61 -38.93
N LYS A 123 27.16 2.58 -40.23
CA LYS A 123 27.11 3.75 -41.12
C LYS A 123 25.70 4.33 -41.15
N GLN A 124 24.67 3.50 -41.16
CA GLN A 124 23.29 3.95 -41.10
C GLN A 124 22.89 4.52 -39.74
N ARG A 125 23.12 3.80 -38.63
CA ARG A 125 22.82 4.29 -37.26
C ARG A 125 23.36 5.70 -37.07
N PHE A 126 24.63 5.90 -37.45
CA PHE A 126 25.27 7.20 -37.46
C PHE A 126 24.60 8.21 -38.42
N LYS A 127 24.28 7.83 -39.66
CA LYS A 127 23.62 8.72 -40.64
C LYS A 127 22.21 9.14 -40.22
N ASN A 128 21.37 8.22 -39.76
CA ASN A 128 20.00 8.48 -39.32
C ASN A 128 20.01 9.42 -38.10
N MET A 129 20.80 9.07 -37.08
CA MET A 129 20.99 9.89 -35.87
C MET A 129 21.51 11.30 -36.23
N LYS A 130 22.52 11.42 -37.11
CA LYS A 130 23.02 12.71 -37.57
C LYS A 130 21.95 13.52 -38.30
N ALA A 131 21.15 12.90 -39.17
CA ALA A 131 20.11 13.58 -39.94
C ALA A 131 19.02 14.21 -39.04
N PHE A 132 18.65 13.56 -37.93
CA PHE A 132 17.76 14.17 -36.94
C PHE A 132 18.37 15.43 -36.31
N PHE A 133 19.60 15.32 -35.76
CA PHE A 133 20.22 16.43 -35.05
C PHE A 133 20.67 17.58 -35.99
N ASP A 134 21.04 17.28 -37.24
CA ASP A 134 21.28 18.29 -38.29
C ASP A 134 20.02 19.10 -38.59
N ALA A 135 18.84 18.47 -38.51
CA ALA A 135 17.54 19.13 -38.66
C ALA A 135 17.04 19.83 -37.37
N GLY A 136 17.84 19.83 -36.30
CA GLY A 136 17.45 20.37 -34.99
C GLY A 136 16.44 19.52 -34.22
N VAL A 137 16.26 18.25 -34.61
CA VAL A 137 15.27 17.33 -34.05
C VAL A 137 15.94 16.31 -33.13
N ASP A 138 15.31 16.02 -32.00
CA ASP A 138 15.75 14.97 -31.07
C ASP A 138 14.77 13.76 -31.13
N PRO A 139 15.21 12.58 -31.61
CA PRO A 139 14.32 11.44 -31.79
C PRO A 139 13.92 10.81 -30.44
N TYR A 140 14.76 10.89 -29.41
CA TYR A 140 14.47 10.36 -28.08
C TYR A 140 13.43 11.23 -27.37
N ALA A 141 13.48 12.56 -27.56
CA ALA A 141 12.42 13.45 -27.12
C ALA A 141 11.08 13.16 -27.81
N ILE A 142 11.08 12.80 -29.11
CA ILE A 142 9.86 12.38 -29.83
C ILE A 142 9.29 11.09 -29.23
N MET A 143 10.12 10.08 -28.97
CA MET A 143 9.68 8.80 -28.38
C MET A 143 8.99 8.99 -27.02
N LEU A 144 9.60 9.79 -26.13
CA LEU A 144 9.03 10.11 -24.81
C LEU A 144 7.72 10.90 -24.94
N ALA A 145 7.68 11.91 -25.81
CA ALA A 145 6.48 12.73 -26.02
C ALA A 145 5.31 11.90 -26.59
N GLU A 146 5.58 11.01 -27.55
CA GLU A 146 4.56 10.13 -28.16
C GLU A 146 4.04 9.08 -27.17
N ALA A 147 4.90 8.53 -26.31
CA ALA A 147 4.47 7.61 -25.25
C ALA A 147 3.52 8.30 -24.26
N LYS A 148 3.86 9.52 -23.82
CA LYS A 148 3.03 10.35 -22.93
C LYS A 148 1.72 10.78 -23.59
N ARG A 149 1.76 11.14 -24.89
CA ARG A 149 0.56 11.44 -25.71
C ARG A 149 -0.42 10.25 -25.76
N ARG A 150 0.11 9.01 -25.67
CA ARG A 150 -0.65 7.76 -25.63
C ARG A 150 -0.99 7.28 -24.21
N GLY A 151 -0.88 8.15 -23.20
CA GLY A 151 -1.21 7.87 -21.80
C GLY A 151 -0.25 6.92 -21.08
N ARG A 152 0.89 6.60 -21.71
CA ARG A 152 1.90 5.69 -21.14
C ARG A 152 2.92 6.49 -20.34
N GLU A 153 3.43 5.88 -19.28
CA GLU A 153 4.53 6.43 -18.50
C GLU A 153 5.83 6.31 -19.31
N ALA A 154 6.70 7.33 -19.29
CA ALA A 154 7.86 7.42 -20.18
C ALA A 154 9.15 7.67 -19.41
N LEU A 155 9.93 6.61 -19.19
CA LEU A 155 11.23 6.67 -18.49
C LEU A 155 12.39 6.69 -19.50
N LEU A 156 13.52 7.23 -19.08
CA LEU A 156 14.81 6.93 -19.69
C LEU A 156 15.32 5.57 -19.19
N THR A 157 16.14 4.87 -19.96
CA THR A 157 17.06 3.83 -19.43
C THR A 157 18.50 4.29 -19.63
N PHE A 158 19.32 4.13 -18.60
CA PHE A 158 20.75 4.37 -18.63
C PHE A 158 21.51 3.04 -18.50
N ARG A 159 22.23 2.63 -19.55
CA ARG A 159 23.17 1.49 -19.48
C ARG A 159 24.34 1.88 -18.58
N MET A 160 24.51 1.20 -17.45
CA MET A 160 25.44 1.66 -16.42
C MET A 160 26.92 1.48 -16.79
N ASN A 161 27.29 0.46 -17.58
CA ASN A 161 28.69 0.15 -17.86
C ASN A 161 28.89 -0.73 -19.11
N ASP A 162 28.57 -0.21 -20.30
CA ASP A 162 28.48 -1.03 -21.53
C ASP A 162 29.86 -1.44 -22.10
N ASP A 163 30.06 -2.75 -22.32
CA ASP A 163 31.38 -3.32 -22.62
C ASP A 163 31.60 -3.66 -24.12
N HIS A 164 30.74 -3.18 -25.03
CA HIS A 164 30.98 -3.29 -26.47
C HIS A 164 32.12 -2.37 -26.94
N GLY A 165 32.31 -1.21 -26.28
CA GLY A 165 32.91 -0.01 -26.86
C GLY A 165 34.44 0.05 -27.00
N VAL A 166 34.94 -0.54 -28.09
CA VAL A 166 36.31 -0.34 -28.59
C VAL A 166 36.38 0.46 -29.90
N ASP A 167 35.23 0.71 -30.54
CA ASP A 167 35.08 1.19 -31.92
C ASP A 167 34.17 2.43 -32.02
N PHE A 168 32.98 2.32 -32.62
CA PHE A 168 31.99 3.40 -32.72
C PHE A 168 31.33 3.74 -31.38
N LEU A 169 31.48 2.88 -30.38
CA LEU A 169 31.09 3.15 -28.99
C LEU A 169 32.29 3.53 -28.08
N ARG A 170 33.45 3.89 -28.65
CA ARG A 170 34.63 4.40 -27.91
C ARG A 170 34.40 5.82 -27.36
N THR A 171 34.67 6.05 -26.08
CA THR A 171 34.63 7.37 -25.43
C THR A 171 35.99 8.02 -25.34
N GLN A 172 36.03 9.36 -25.33
CA GLN A 172 37.24 10.14 -25.07
C GLN A 172 37.73 9.89 -23.64
N PHE A 173 36.81 9.86 -22.67
CA PHE A 173 37.08 9.58 -21.25
C PHE A 173 37.93 8.31 -21.03
N LEU A 174 37.63 7.20 -21.72
CA LEU A 174 38.43 5.97 -21.60
C LEU A 174 39.63 5.90 -22.56
N ALA A 175 39.73 6.80 -23.54
CA ALA A 175 40.96 6.98 -24.32
C ALA A 175 42.01 7.72 -23.49
N ASP A 176 41.59 8.77 -22.78
CA ASP A 176 42.43 9.56 -21.87
C ASP A 176 42.77 8.78 -20.59
N HIS A 177 41.86 7.92 -20.11
CA HIS A 177 41.99 7.14 -18.89
C HIS A 177 41.94 5.62 -19.14
N ALA A 178 42.88 5.11 -19.94
CA ALA A 178 42.92 3.71 -20.33
C ALA A 178 43.08 2.72 -19.15
N ASP A 179 43.69 3.13 -18.03
CA ASP A 179 43.82 2.34 -16.80
C ASP A 179 42.54 2.31 -15.93
N TRP A 180 41.52 3.10 -16.30
CA TRP A 180 40.20 3.13 -15.64
C TRP A 180 39.21 2.15 -16.29
N ARG A 181 39.63 1.40 -17.31
CA ARG A 181 38.89 0.26 -17.88
C ARG A 181 38.90 -0.93 -16.91
N LEU A 182 37.86 -1.76 -16.91
CA LEU A 182 37.81 -2.98 -16.08
C LEU A 182 38.78 -4.07 -16.53
N GLY A 183 39.18 -4.07 -17.80
CA GLY A 183 40.09 -5.05 -18.38
C GLY A 183 40.56 -4.68 -19.78
N THR A 184 41.12 -5.65 -20.49
CA THR A 184 41.86 -5.42 -21.76
C THR A 184 41.32 -6.20 -22.96
N LYS A 185 40.20 -6.92 -22.81
CA LYS A 185 39.50 -7.61 -23.91
C LYS A 185 38.01 -7.24 -23.95
N GLN A 186 37.42 -7.23 -25.14
CA GLN A 186 36.00 -6.93 -25.34
C GLN A 186 35.13 -7.98 -24.62
N TYR A 187 34.02 -7.54 -24.01
CA TYR A 187 33.18 -8.36 -23.12
C TYR A 187 33.93 -8.92 -21.89
N GLN A 188 35.13 -8.40 -21.62
CA GLN A 188 35.96 -8.67 -20.44
C GLN A 188 36.56 -7.37 -19.87
N GLY A 189 35.84 -6.26 -20.01
CA GLY A 189 36.14 -4.97 -19.40
C GLY A 189 36.92 -3.97 -20.25
N SER A 190 37.17 -4.22 -21.53
CA SER A 190 37.87 -3.24 -22.37
C SER A 190 36.98 -2.08 -22.84
N GLY A 191 35.66 -2.21 -22.84
CA GLY A 191 34.73 -1.10 -23.06
C GLY A 191 34.27 -0.46 -21.74
N ALA A 192 34.08 -1.28 -20.71
CA ALA A 192 33.51 -0.88 -19.43
C ALA A 192 34.52 -0.19 -18.47
N MET A 193 34.00 0.72 -17.63
CA MET A 193 34.69 1.54 -16.63
C MET A 193 34.75 0.87 -15.25
N ASP A 194 35.76 1.22 -14.46
CA ASP A 194 35.99 0.70 -13.11
C ASP A 194 35.46 1.64 -12.01
N PHE A 195 34.30 1.30 -11.45
CA PHE A 195 33.56 2.09 -10.46
C PHE A 195 34.23 2.11 -9.08
N GLU A 196 35.34 1.37 -8.89
CA GLU A 196 36.19 1.57 -7.72
C GLU A 196 36.70 3.01 -7.65
N ARG A 197 36.96 3.64 -8.80
CA ARG A 197 37.40 5.02 -8.94
C ARG A 197 36.26 6.01 -8.75
N ASP A 198 36.52 7.08 -8.03
CA ASP A 198 35.50 8.06 -7.62
C ASP A 198 35.15 8.99 -8.80
N GLU A 199 36.12 9.24 -9.67
CA GLU A 199 36.01 9.97 -10.93
C GLU A 199 35.10 9.27 -11.94
N VAL A 200 35.14 7.93 -12.00
CA VAL A 200 34.23 7.12 -12.84
C VAL A 200 32.79 7.25 -12.36
N ARG A 201 32.56 7.24 -11.04
CA ARG A 201 31.22 7.41 -10.46
C ARG A 201 30.71 8.84 -10.62
N ASP A 202 31.59 9.85 -10.53
CA ASP A 202 31.22 11.25 -10.77
C ASP A 202 30.90 11.54 -12.25
N TYR A 203 31.70 11.02 -13.19
CA TYR A 203 31.42 11.09 -14.62
C TYR A 203 30.08 10.42 -14.96
N THR A 204 29.85 9.21 -14.45
CA THR A 204 28.57 8.49 -14.63
C THR A 204 27.38 9.30 -14.08
N PHE A 205 27.51 9.88 -12.89
CA PHE A 205 26.49 10.77 -12.33
C PHE A 205 26.18 11.96 -13.24
N ARG A 206 27.20 12.64 -13.79
CA ARG A 206 27.01 13.81 -14.68
C ARG A 206 26.32 13.45 -15.99
N LEU A 207 26.57 12.26 -16.55
CA LEU A 207 25.85 11.76 -17.74
C LEU A 207 24.36 11.50 -17.45
N ILE A 208 24.05 10.94 -16.28
CA ILE A 208 22.68 10.72 -15.81
C ILE A 208 21.98 12.07 -15.55
N GLU A 209 22.66 13.01 -14.90
CA GLU A 209 22.17 14.37 -14.65
C GLU A 209 21.89 15.14 -15.96
N GLU A 210 22.79 15.09 -16.94
CA GLU A 210 22.56 15.71 -18.26
C GLU A 210 21.35 15.09 -18.96
N ALA A 211 21.23 13.76 -18.98
CA ALA A 211 20.10 13.07 -19.60
C ALA A 211 18.75 13.45 -18.94
N VAL A 212 18.67 13.37 -17.61
CA VAL A 212 17.45 13.69 -16.86
C VAL A 212 17.08 15.16 -17.03
N LYS A 213 18.04 16.10 -16.99
CA LYS A 213 17.76 17.52 -17.21
C LYS A 213 17.38 17.84 -18.65
N ARG A 214 17.91 17.12 -19.65
CA ARG A 214 17.60 17.29 -21.08
C ARG A 214 16.17 16.87 -21.44
N TYR A 215 15.69 15.74 -20.91
CA TYR A 215 14.44 15.12 -21.37
C TYR A 215 13.28 15.29 -20.37
N ASP A 216 12.07 15.54 -20.88
CA ASP A 216 10.82 15.50 -20.11
C ASP A 216 10.32 14.06 -19.89
N CYS A 217 11.20 13.23 -19.33
CA CYS A 217 10.86 11.90 -18.83
C CYS A 217 10.13 11.98 -17.48
N ASP A 218 9.43 10.90 -17.14
CA ASP A 218 8.75 10.69 -15.87
C ASP A 218 9.68 10.04 -14.82
N GLY A 219 10.90 9.65 -15.24
CA GLY A 219 11.92 9.03 -14.40
C GLY A 219 13.08 8.45 -15.22
N ILE A 220 13.91 7.64 -14.57
CA ILE A 220 15.00 6.89 -15.18
C ILE A 220 15.17 5.50 -14.56
N GLU A 221 15.50 4.52 -15.39
CA GLU A 221 16.01 3.21 -15.01
C GLU A 221 17.54 3.17 -15.10
N LEU A 222 18.19 2.65 -14.06
CA LEU A 222 19.61 2.29 -14.11
C LEU A 222 19.73 0.80 -14.49
N ASP A 223 20.22 0.53 -15.70
CA ASP A 223 20.43 -0.83 -16.20
C ASP A 223 21.82 -1.34 -15.84
N PHE A 224 21.91 -2.03 -14.70
CA PHE A 224 23.12 -2.72 -14.24
C PHE A 224 23.36 -4.06 -14.97
N ASN A 225 22.45 -4.50 -15.83
CA ASN A 225 22.63 -5.64 -16.74
C ASN A 225 23.32 -5.25 -18.06
N ARG A 226 23.79 -4.01 -18.21
CA ARG A 226 24.51 -3.54 -19.41
C ARG A 226 25.79 -2.77 -19.04
N PHE A 227 26.91 -3.45 -18.78
CA PHE A 227 27.11 -4.89 -18.56
C PHE A 227 27.28 -5.16 -17.06
N PRO A 228 26.95 -6.37 -16.54
CA PRO A 228 26.94 -6.63 -15.09
C PRO A 228 28.33 -6.89 -14.49
N ARG A 229 29.26 -5.93 -14.64
CA ARG A 229 30.54 -5.84 -13.93
C ARG A 229 30.86 -4.37 -13.66
N PHE A 230 31.32 -4.05 -12.45
CA PHE A 230 31.53 -2.66 -12.02
C PHE A 230 32.86 -2.42 -11.32
N PHE A 231 33.49 -3.45 -10.75
CA PHE A 231 34.70 -3.33 -9.94
C PHE A 231 35.70 -4.43 -10.32
N LYS A 232 37.01 -4.13 -10.29
CA LYS A 232 38.04 -5.18 -10.30
C LYS A 232 38.14 -5.84 -8.92
N ASP A 233 38.50 -5.04 -7.92
CA ASP A 233 38.92 -5.47 -6.59
C ASP A 233 37.96 -4.94 -5.52
N GLY A 234 38.40 -4.86 -4.26
CA GLY A 234 37.56 -4.50 -3.11
C GLY A 234 36.62 -5.60 -2.62
N SER A 235 36.25 -5.53 -1.34
CA SER A 235 35.26 -6.42 -0.71
C SER A 235 33.82 -6.08 -1.12
N THR A 236 32.88 -6.99 -0.83
CA THR A 236 31.44 -6.76 -1.05
C THR A 236 30.97 -5.45 -0.41
N GLU A 237 31.40 -5.15 0.81
CA GLU A 237 30.93 -3.97 1.57
C GLU A 237 31.47 -2.66 0.97
N GLU A 238 32.73 -2.64 0.51
CA GLU A 238 33.32 -1.47 -0.14
C GLU A 238 32.67 -1.19 -1.50
N ARG A 239 32.37 -2.24 -2.27
CA ARG A 239 31.63 -2.15 -3.54
C ARG A 239 30.21 -1.62 -3.34
N VAL A 240 29.50 -2.18 -2.35
CA VAL A 240 28.16 -1.73 -1.94
C VAL A 240 28.20 -0.27 -1.47
N ALA A 241 29.13 0.13 -0.61
CA ALA A 241 29.24 1.51 -0.15
C ALA A 241 29.49 2.49 -1.32
N LYS A 242 30.41 2.17 -2.24
CA LYS A 242 30.70 2.99 -3.43
C LYS A 242 29.49 3.12 -4.37
N MET A 243 28.71 2.05 -4.56
CA MET A 243 27.51 2.09 -5.40
C MET A 243 26.31 2.77 -4.73
N ASN A 244 26.10 2.52 -3.43
CA ASN A 244 25.07 3.18 -2.63
C ASN A 244 25.20 4.71 -2.71
N SER A 245 26.44 5.22 -2.61
CA SER A 245 26.74 6.66 -2.76
C SER A 245 26.32 7.20 -4.13
N LEU A 246 26.53 6.45 -5.23
CA LEU A 246 26.10 6.85 -6.56
C LEU A 246 24.56 6.83 -6.71
N VAL A 247 23.89 5.77 -6.26
CA VAL A 247 22.43 5.65 -6.35
C VAL A 247 21.73 6.71 -5.50
N GLN A 248 22.24 7.00 -4.30
CA GLN A 248 21.74 8.08 -3.44
C GLN A 248 21.90 9.46 -4.09
N ARG A 249 23.05 9.73 -4.74
CA ARG A 249 23.26 10.96 -5.52
C ARG A 249 22.22 11.09 -6.64
N VAL A 250 21.96 10.01 -7.38
CA VAL A 250 20.95 9.99 -8.45
C VAL A 250 19.54 10.24 -7.91
N ARG A 251 19.15 9.61 -6.80
CA ARG A 251 17.88 9.87 -6.10
C ARG A 251 17.71 11.35 -5.76
N ASN A 252 18.69 11.93 -5.05
CA ASN A 252 18.66 13.34 -4.63
C ASN A 252 18.54 14.29 -5.84
N MET A 253 19.20 13.98 -6.96
CA MET A 253 19.12 14.76 -8.21
C MET A 253 17.74 14.63 -8.88
N LEU A 254 17.14 13.43 -8.86
CA LEU A 254 15.77 13.21 -9.36
C LEU A 254 14.71 13.92 -8.52
N ASP A 255 14.90 14.00 -7.20
CA ASP A 255 14.00 14.75 -6.32
C ASP A 255 14.15 16.27 -6.51
N GLU A 256 15.37 16.77 -6.73
CA GLU A 256 15.60 18.18 -7.07
C GLU A 256 14.97 18.57 -8.41
N VAL A 257 15.28 17.83 -9.49
CA VAL A 257 14.68 18.08 -10.82
C VAL A 257 13.17 17.79 -10.80
N GLY A 258 12.71 16.89 -9.94
CA GLY A 258 11.30 16.62 -9.71
C GLY A 258 10.54 17.80 -9.08
N ARG A 259 11.09 18.43 -8.03
CA ARG A 259 10.54 19.65 -7.44
C ARG A 259 10.48 20.78 -8.48
N GLN A 260 11.55 20.98 -9.25
CA GLN A 260 11.59 21.96 -10.36
C GLN A 260 10.54 21.68 -11.45
N ARG A 261 10.08 20.44 -11.59
CA ARG A 261 9.03 20.00 -12.54
C ARG A 261 7.65 19.82 -11.90
N GLY A 262 7.49 20.12 -10.61
CA GLY A 262 6.24 19.93 -9.86
C GLY A 262 5.77 18.47 -9.74
N ARG A 263 6.67 17.48 -9.87
CA ARG A 263 6.33 16.04 -9.85
C ARG A 263 7.50 15.17 -9.42
N ARG A 264 7.30 14.14 -8.59
CA ARG A 264 8.33 13.13 -8.31
C ARG A 264 8.76 12.48 -9.63
N LEU A 265 10.08 12.38 -9.85
CA LEU A 265 10.64 11.57 -10.93
C LEU A 265 11.00 10.19 -10.39
N LEU A 266 10.67 9.15 -11.15
CA LEU A 266 10.88 7.76 -10.72
C LEU A 266 12.35 7.33 -10.90
N LEU A 267 12.83 6.49 -9.99
CA LEU A 267 14.09 5.76 -10.11
C LEU A 267 13.82 4.25 -10.13
N SER A 268 14.05 3.61 -11.27
CA SER A 268 14.03 2.16 -11.39
C SER A 268 15.46 1.60 -11.43
N VAL A 269 15.62 0.32 -11.07
CA VAL A 269 16.85 -0.43 -11.36
C VAL A 269 16.54 -1.78 -11.97
N ARG A 270 17.36 -2.16 -12.96
CA ARG A 270 17.47 -3.54 -13.45
C ARG A 270 18.73 -4.15 -12.81
N PRO A 271 18.62 -5.02 -11.79
CA PRO A 271 19.77 -5.50 -11.02
C PRO A 271 20.76 -6.30 -11.89
N PRO A 272 22.06 -6.33 -11.55
CA PRO A 272 23.04 -7.08 -12.32
C PRO A 272 22.87 -8.59 -12.12
N SER A 273 22.86 -9.31 -13.24
CA SER A 273 23.00 -10.77 -13.30
C SER A 273 24.48 -11.19 -13.30
N ASN A 274 24.78 -12.41 -13.72
CA ASN A 274 26.15 -12.90 -13.83
C ASN A 274 26.39 -13.66 -15.15
N PHE A 275 25.92 -13.10 -16.27
CA PHE A 275 26.07 -13.70 -17.61
C PHE A 275 25.55 -15.15 -17.69
N GLY A 276 24.41 -15.43 -17.04
CA GLY A 276 23.85 -16.79 -16.92
C GLY A 276 24.58 -17.72 -15.93
N SER A 277 25.75 -17.36 -15.41
CA SER A 277 26.60 -18.22 -14.55
C SER A 277 25.97 -18.51 -13.18
N THR A 278 25.18 -17.58 -12.66
CA THR A 278 24.36 -17.75 -11.44
C THR A 278 23.00 -17.08 -11.64
N PRO A 279 21.94 -17.49 -10.93
CA PRO A 279 20.68 -16.73 -10.91
C PRO A 279 20.89 -15.30 -10.38
N PRO A 280 20.22 -14.27 -10.94
CA PRO A 280 20.24 -12.91 -10.40
C PRO A 280 19.38 -12.87 -9.13
N THR A 281 19.94 -13.15 -7.97
CA THR A 281 19.28 -13.03 -6.66
C THR A 281 19.72 -11.72 -5.95
N PRO A 282 19.04 -11.30 -4.86
CA PRO A 282 19.51 -10.18 -4.04
C PRO A 282 20.97 -10.36 -3.58
N GLU A 283 21.36 -11.59 -3.20
CA GLU A 283 22.71 -11.87 -2.70
C GLU A 283 23.77 -11.86 -3.81
N THR A 284 23.45 -12.25 -5.04
CA THR A 284 24.40 -12.17 -6.17
C THR A 284 24.53 -10.73 -6.65
N ALA A 285 23.42 -9.97 -6.72
CA ALA A 285 23.47 -8.54 -7.04
C ALA A 285 24.32 -7.77 -6.01
N ARG A 286 24.15 -8.08 -4.71
CA ARG A 286 24.96 -7.50 -3.63
C ARG A 286 26.46 -7.79 -3.77
N LYS A 287 26.85 -9.02 -4.14
CA LYS A 287 28.27 -9.39 -4.40
C LYS A 287 28.91 -8.62 -5.56
N LEU A 288 28.08 -8.13 -6.50
CA LEU A 288 28.49 -7.25 -7.60
C LEU A 288 28.44 -5.75 -7.23
N GLY A 289 28.17 -5.44 -5.95
CA GLY A 289 28.10 -4.08 -5.39
C GLY A 289 26.69 -3.47 -5.37
N CYS A 290 25.65 -4.19 -5.76
CA CYS A 290 24.29 -3.65 -5.89
C CYS A 290 23.36 -4.17 -4.79
N ASP A 291 23.33 -3.50 -3.63
CA ASP A 291 22.41 -3.82 -2.52
C ASP A 291 21.02 -3.20 -2.75
N VAL A 292 20.32 -3.74 -3.75
CA VAL A 292 19.02 -3.23 -4.21
C VAL A 292 17.94 -3.27 -3.11
N ALA A 293 18.01 -4.23 -2.19
CA ALA A 293 17.11 -4.29 -1.04
C ALA A 293 17.33 -3.10 -0.09
N ALA A 294 18.58 -2.73 0.19
CA ALA A 294 18.88 -1.50 0.93
C ALA A 294 18.41 -0.23 0.18
N TRP A 295 18.53 -0.18 -1.15
CA TRP A 295 18.07 0.96 -1.95
C TRP A 295 16.55 1.15 -1.88
N VAL A 296 15.78 0.06 -1.87
CA VAL A 296 14.33 0.11 -1.65
C VAL A 296 13.99 0.52 -0.22
N ASN A 297 14.64 -0.08 0.79
CA ASN A 297 14.39 0.23 2.19
C ASN A 297 14.70 1.71 2.53
N ASN A 298 15.65 2.32 1.84
CA ASN A 298 15.96 3.75 1.95
C ASN A 298 15.04 4.67 1.12
N GLY A 299 14.02 4.13 0.44
CA GLY A 299 13.08 4.89 -0.40
C GLY A 299 13.68 5.45 -1.70
N TRP A 300 14.84 4.94 -2.13
CA TRP A 300 15.54 5.45 -3.32
C TRP A 300 14.91 4.94 -4.61
N VAL A 301 14.58 3.65 -4.65
CA VAL A 301 14.10 2.94 -5.85
C VAL A 301 12.59 2.74 -5.78
N ASP A 302 11.88 3.17 -6.83
CA ASP A 302 10.42 3.15 -6.95
C ASP A 302 9.87 1.83 -7.55
N PHE A 303 10.68 1.06 -8.29
CA PHE A 303 10.41 -0.34 -8.67
C PHE A 303 11.67 -1.06 -9.21
N VAL A 304 11.63 -2.40 -9.29
CA VAL A 304 12.77 -3.24 -9.71
C VAL A 304 12.42 -4.17 -10.89
N ALA A 305 13.28 -4.24 -11.91
CA ALA A 305 13.14 -5.14 -13.06
C ALA A 305 14.17 -6.30 -12.99
N VAL A 306 13.76 -7.46 -12.46
CA VAL A 306 14.64 -8.64 -12.31
C VAL A 306 14.76 -9.35 -13.66
N SER A 307 15.99 -9.53 -14.16
CA SER A 307 16.23 -10.06 -15.51
C SER A 307 17.63 -10.68 -15.61
N GLU A 308 17.82 -11.62 -16.53
CA GLU A 308 19.13 -12.14 -16.92
C GLU A 308 19.70 -11.36 -18.12
N PHE A 309 20.97 -11.56 -18.42
CA PHE A 309 21.70 -10.95 -19.53
C PHE A 309 21.44 -11.71 -20.85
N LEU A 310 20.79 -11.05 -21.81
CA LEU A 310 20.54 -11.48 -23.21
C LEU A 310 19.64 -12.70 -23.44
N PHE A 311 19.48 -13.57 -22.44
CA PHE A 311 18.79 -14.85 -22.61
C PHE A 311 17.60 -15.02 -21.66
N GLU A 312 16.46 -15.41 -22.24
CA GLU A 312 15.33 -15.96 -21.52
C GLU A 312 15.70 -17.33 -20.93
N ARG A 313 15.30 -17.52 -19.67
CA ARG A 313 15.80 -18.57 -18.79
C ARG A 313 14.69 -19.43 -18.19
N GLY A 314 13.49 -18.88 -18.01
CA GLY A 314 12.31 -19.53 -17.45
C GLY A 314 12.26 -19.65 -15.92
N ASP A 315 13.38 -19.47 -15.22
CA ASP A 315 13.55 -19.74 -13.78
C ASP A 315 14.07 -18.53 -12.96
N LEU A 316 13.72 -17.30 -13.37
CA LEU A 316 14.12 -16.10 -12.61
C LEU A 316 13.65 -16.18 -11.15
N PRO A 317 14.51 -15.85 -10.16
CA PRO A 317 14.25 -16.05 -8.73
C PRO A 317 13.36 -14.94 -8.13
N ILE A 318 12.20 -14.73 -8.75
CA ILE A 318 11.23 -13.70 -8.37
C ILE A 318 10.76 -13.87 -6.92
N ASP A 319 10.64 -15.11 -6.46
CA ASP A 319 10.30 -15.46 -5.07
C ASP A 319 11.27 -14.83 -4.06
N LYS A 320 12.58 -14.92 -4.31
CA LYS A 320 13.63 -14.35 -3.45
C LYS A 320 13.61 -12.83 -3.50
N TRP A 321 13.34 -12.26 -4.66
CA TRP A 321 13.17 -10.81 -4.78
C TRP A 321 11.91 -10.32 -4.05
N LYS A 322 10.77 -11.02 -4.11
CA LYS A 322 9.57 -10.66 -3.32
C LYS A 322 9.73 -10.89 -1.81
N GLN A 323 10.64 -11.77 -1.39
CA GLN A 323 11.03 -11.91 0.03
C GLN A 323 11.92 -10.75 0.50
N ALA A 324 12.86 -10.29 -0.33
CA ALA A 324 13.76 -9.17 -0.01
C ALA A 324 13.15 -7.78 -0.28
N ILE A 325 12.11 -7.69 -1.12
CA ILE A 325 11.49 -6.45 -1.60
C ILE A 325 9.96 -6.59 -1.51
N THR A 326 9.41 -6.03 -0.42
CA THR A 326 7.98 -6.08 -0.09
C THR A 326 7.23 -4.79 -0.45
N THR A 327 7.89 -3.64 -0.39
CA THR A 327 7.26 -2.29 -0.49
C THR A 327 7.14 -1.72 -1.90
N VAL A 328 7.87 -2.25 -2.89
CA VAL A 328 7.78 -1.80 -4.29
C VAL A 328 7.53 -2.94 -5.28
N PRO A 329 6.97 -2.66 -6.47
CA PRO A 329 6.74 -3.67 -7.50
C PRO A 329 8.04 -4.31 -7.99
N VAL A 330 7.99 -5.63 -8.21
CA VAL A 330 9.07 -6.42 -8.82
C VAL A 330 8.58 -7.04 -10.12
N TYR A 331 9.26 -6.72 -11.21
CA TYR A 331 8.92 -7.13 -12.57
C TYR A 331 9.82 -8.28 -13.04
N GLY A 332 9.23 -9.29 -13.67
CA GLY A 332 9.96 -10.37 -14.32
C GLY A 332 10.37 -9.98 -15.75
N GLY A 333 11.67 -9.93 -16.02
CA GLY A 333 12.23 -9.50 -17.29
C GLY A 333 12.41 -10.64 -18.28
N ILE A 334 11.71 -10.56 -19.42
CA ILE A 334 11.83 -11.47 -20.56
C ILE A 334 12.82 -10.88 -21.57
N GLU A 335 13.88 -11.63 -21.87
CA GLU A 335 14.86 -11.32 -22.93
C GLU A 335 14.47 -12.02 -24.23
N CYS A 336 14.95 -11.51 -25.37
CA CYS A 336 14.39 -11.90 -26.67
C CYS A 336 14.66 -13.34 -27.16
N THR A 337 15.69 -14.04 -26.66
CA THR A 337 16.09 -15.39 -27.13
C THR A 337 16.19 -16.39 -25.98
N LYS A 338 15.80 -17.66 -26.19
CA LYS A 338 16.02 -18.72 -25.20
C LYS A 338 17.48 -19.17 -25.22
N GLY A 339 18.14 -19.21 -24.05
CA GLY A 339 19.49 -19.75 -23.78
C GLY A 339 20.34 -20.17 -25.00
N GLY A 340 20.98 -19.21 -25.68
CA GLY A 340 21.90 -19.47 -26.80
C GLY A 340 21.26 -19.84 -28.15
N GLY A 341 19.93 -19.83 -28.26
CA GLY A 341 19.19 -20.16 -29.47
C GLY A 341 19.25 -19.07 -30.56
N ALA A 342 19.27 -19.50 -31.83
CA ALA A 342 19.47 -18.63 -33.00
C ALA A 342 18.20 -17.89 -33.51
N LYS A 343 17.12 -17.83 -32.72
CA LYS A 343 15.86 -17.13 -33.06
C LYS A 343 15.22 -16.52 -31.82
N ASN A 344 14.51 -15.42 -32.00
CA ASN A 344 13.73 -14.80 -30.93
C ASN A 344 12.49 -15.64 -30.59
N LEU A 345 12.01 -15.48 -29.35
CA LEU A 345 10.77 -16.06 -28.83
C LEU A 345 9.57 -15.83 -29.76
N THR A 346 8.76 -16.87 -29.94
CA THR A 346 7.42 -16.76 -30.55
C THR A 346 6.40 -16.17 -29.57
N ALA A 347 5.24 -15.76 -30.08
CA ALA A 347 4.14 -15.21 -29.27
C ALA A 347 3.75 -16.12 -28.09
N ASP A 348 3.61 -17.43 -28.33
CA ASP A 348 3.24 -18.38 -27.28
C ASP A 348 4.36 -18.61 -26.25
N GLU A 349 5.62 -18.41 -26.64
CA GLU A 349 6.73 -18.48 -25.69
C GLU A 349 6.83 -17.22 -24.84
N TYR A 350 6.52 -16.03 -25.37
CA TYR A 350 6.32 -14.81 -24.58
C TYR A 350 5.13 -14.96 -23.61
N ARG A 351 3.98 -15.50 -24.07
CA ARG A 351 2.83 -15.82 -23.20
C ARG A 351 3.24 -16.80 -22.09
N HIS A 352 3.99 -17.85 -22.43
CA HIS A 352 4.46 -18.84 -21.47
C HIS A 352 5.38 -18.21 -20.41
N ALA A 353 6.44 -17.50 -20.83
CA ALA A 353 7.38 -16.87 -19.92
C ALA A 353 6.68 -15.86 -18.99
N ALA A 354 5.79 -15.02 -19.53
CA ALA A 354 5.00 -14.11 -18.71
C ALA A 354 4.13 -14.83 -17.69
N ASN A 355 3.46 -15.92 -18.08
CA ASN A 355 2.63 -16.70 -17.17
C ASN A 355 3.44 -17.38 -16.05
N GLN A 356 4.67 -17.85 -16.32
CA GLN A 356 5.53 -18.39 -15.27
C GLN A 356 6.01 -17.30 -14.30
N LEU A 357 6.38 -16.12 -14.80
CA LEU A 357 6.84 -15.00 -13.97
C LEU A 357 5.72 -14.48 -13.05
N ILE A 358 4.48 -14.38 -13.56
CA ILE A 358 3.30 -14.04 -12.74
C ILE A 358 3.03 -15.13 -11.68
N LYS A 359 3.17 -16.42 -12.02
CA LYS A 359 3.04 -17.53 -11.06
C LYS A 359 4.15 -17.55 -10.00
N ALA A 360 5.35 -17.12 -10.35
CA ALA A 360 6.45 -16.88 -9.41
C ALA A 360 6.25 -15.62 -8.53
N GLY A 361 5.13 -14.91 -8.69
CA GLY A 361 4.73 -13.80 -7.82
C GLY A 361 5.10 -12.40 -8.32
N ALA A 362 5.56 -12.27 -9.57
CA ALA A 362 5.88 -10.97 -10.17
C ALA A 362 4.64 -10.06 -10.26
N ASP A 363 4.86 -8.77 -10.09
CA ASP A 363 3.80 -7.77 -10.12
C ASP A 363 3.44 -7.34 -11.56
N GLY A 364 4.30 -7.68 -12.53
CA GLY A 364 4.11 -7.59 -13.97
C GLY A 364 5.32 -8.16 -14.72
N VAL A 365 5.44 -7.88 -16.03
CA VAL A 365 6.62 -8.26 -16.83
C VAL A 365 7.36 -7.08 -17.43
N TYR A 366 8.64 -7.25 -17.71
CA TYR A 366 9.53 -6.31 -18.38
C TYR A 366 10.06 -6.96 -19.67
N LEU A 367 10.09 -6.22 -20.78
CA LEU A 367 10.54 -6.73 -22.07
C LEU A 367 11.82 -6.03 -22.50
N PHE A 368 12.89 -6.80 -22.74
CA PHE A 368 14.14 -6.31 -23.31
C PHE A 368 14.38 -6.95 -24.69
N ASN A 369 14.99 -6.20 -25.62
CA ASN A 369 15.33 -6.66 -26.97
C ASN A 369 14.14 -7.19 -27.81
N PHE A 370 12.88 -6.96 -27.43
CA PHE A 370 11.70 -7.56 -28.10
C PHE A 370 11.66 -7.29 -29.61
N PHE A 371 12.11 -6.12 -30.05
CA PHE A 371 12.10 -5.69 -31.45
C PHE A 371 13.33 -6.13 -32.29
N THR A 372 14.34 -6.78 -31.69
CA THR A 372 15.62 -7.09 -32.38
C THR A 372 15.49 -8.01 -33.58
N SER A 373 14.35 -8.70 -33.77
CA SER A 373 14.07 -9.45 -34.99
C SER A 373 14.06 -8.58 -36.25
N ARG A 374 13.87 -7.26 -36.13
CA ARG A 374 14.03 -6.28 -37.22
C ARG A 374 15.50 -6.02 -37.60
N GLU A 375 16.47 -6.37 -36.76
CA GLU A 375 17.89 -6.11 -37.00
C GLU A 375 18.59 -7.17 -37.89
N GLY A 376 17.91 -8.29 -38.16
CA GLY A 376 18.44 -9.45 -38.92
C GLY A 376 18.71 -9.24 -40.42
N GLY A 377 18.72 -8.00 -40.93
CA GLY A 377 18.95 -7.70 -42.34
C GLY A 377 17.92 -8.37 -43.26
N GLU A 378 18.37 -9.11 -44.26
CA GLU A 378 17.47 -9.86 -45.17
C GLU A 378 16.59 -10.88 -44.41
N ALA A 379 17.12 -11.45 -43.33
CA ALA A 379 16.42 -12.38 -42.45
C ALA A 379 15.50 -11.68 -41.43
N ALA A 380 15.40 -10.34 -41.43
CA ALA A 380 14.56 -9.60 -40.51
C ALA A 380 13.07 -9.97 -40.65
N TYR A 381 12.35 -9.92 -39.52
CA TYR A 381 10.93 -10.20 -39.44
C TYR A 381 10.27 -9.41 -38.30
N GLU A 382 8.96 -9.22 -38.43
CA GLU A 382 8.19 -8.46 -37.45
C GLU A 382 8.07 -9.19 -36.10
N PRO A 383 8.31 -8.50 -34.97
CA PRO A 383 8.01 -9.00 -33.64
C PRO A 383 6.53 -9.37 -33.46
N PRO A 384 6.19 -10.29 -32.55
CA PRO A 384 4.81 -10.69 -32.26
C PRO A 384 4.07 -9.64 -31.42
N PHE A 385 3.94 -8.41 -31.93
CA PHE A 385 3.33 -7.27 -31.21
C PHE A 385 1.93 -7.57 -30.70
N GLU A 386 1.16 -8.45 -31.36
CA GLU A 386 -0.17 -8.84 -30.92
C GLU A 386 -0.17 -9.45 -29.51
N VAL A 387 0.94 -10.09 -29.09
CA VAL A 387 1.11 -10.69 -27.77
C VAL A 387 1.04 -9.66 -26.63
N LEU A 388 1.30 -8.38 -26.91
CA LEU A 388 1.31 -7.31 -25.91
C LEU A 388 -0.08 -7.06 -25.28
N ARG A 389 -1.16 -7.62 -25.85
CA ARG A 389 -2.50 -7.66 -25.24
C ARG A 389 -2.73 -8.83 -24.27
N ASP A 390 -1.85 -9.84 -24.30
CA ASP A 390 -2.00 -11.12 -23.59
C ASP A 390 -1.02 -11.30 -22.42
N LEU A 391 0.06 -10.50 -22.35
CA LEU A 391 1.04 -10.61 -21.27
C LEU A 391 0.48 -10.13 -19.93
N ALA A 392 1.03 -10.66 -18.83
CA ALA A 392 0.57 -10.35 -17.47
C ALA A 392 -0.96 -10.53 -17.26
N VAL A 393 -1.54 -11.57 -17.86
CA VAL A 393 -2.90 -12.03 -17.54
C VAL A 393 -2.87 -12.86 -16.26
N LYS A 394 -3.58 -12.42 -15.22
CA LYS A 394 -3.94 -13.27 -14.08
C LYS A 394 -5.27 -13.96 -14.40
N THR A 395 -5.24 -15.25 -14.71
CA THR A 395 -6.45 -16.04 -15.04
C THR A 395 -7.36 -16.20 -13.81
N GLU A 396 -8.63 -16.59 -13.96
CA GLU A 396 -9.54 -16.78 -12.80
C GLU A 396 -9.05 -17.86 -11.81
N SER A 397 -8.29 -18.87 -12.28
CA SER A 397 -7.62 -19.84 -11.41
C SER A 397 -6.39 -19.23 -10.73
N ASP A 398 -5.59 -18.44 -11.45
CA ASP A 398 -4.50 -17.66 -10.84
C ASP A 398 -5.03 -16.54 -9.92
N GLN A 399 -6.28 -16.09 -10.07
CA GLN A 399 -6.96 -15.16 -9.15
C GLN A 399 -7.41 -15.85 -7.86
N LYS A 400 -7.54 -17.18 -7.82
CA LYS A 400 -7.69 -17.93 -6.55
C LYS A 400 -6.36 -18.19 -5.83
N ALA A 401 -5.22 -18.04 -6.51
CA ALA A 401 -3.88 -18.14 -5.93
C ALA A 401 -3.20 -16.76 -5.73
N SER A 402 -3.70 -15.72 -6.39
CA SER A 402 -3.17 -14.35 -6.36
C SER A 402 -4.26 -13.28 -6.27
N SER A 403 -5.37 -13.59 -5.58
CA SER A 403 -6.23 -12.59 -4.93
C SER A 403 -5.40 -11.83 -3.89
N ARG A 404 -4.65 -10.84 -4.37
CA ARG A 404 -4.26 -9.68 -3.57
C ARG A 404 -5.36 -8.65 -3.81
N ALA A 405 -6.55 -8.88 -3.25
CA ALA A 405 -7.74 -8.05 -3.49
C ALA A 405 -7.68 -6.73 -2.71
N ASN A 406 -6.61 -5.95 -2.92
CA ASN A 406 -6.49 -4.57 -2.50
C ASN A 406 -7.38 -3.70 -3.42
N GLY A 407 -8.70 -3.80 -3.22
CA GLY A 407 -9.72 -3.02 -3.91
C GLY A 407 -11.13 -3.55 -3.63
N TRP A 408 -12.10 -2.64 -3.48
CA TRP A 408 -13.49 -2.94 -3.16
C TRP A 408 -14.14 -3.95 -4.13
N GLN A 409 -14.64 -5.07 -3.59
CA GLN A 409 -15.45 -6.05 -4.31
C GLN A 409 -16.94 -5.79 -4.08
N PRO A 410 -17.82 -6.05 -5.07
CA PRO A 410 -19.28 -6.06 -4.86
C PRO A 410 -19.68 -7.07 -3.79
N HIS A 411 -20.57 -6.67 -2.88
CA HIS A 411 -21.04 -7.51 -1.78
C HIS A 411 -22.54 -7.31 -1.52
N GLU A 412 -23.14 -8.20 -0.73
CA GLU A 412 -24.55 -8.15 -0.33
C GLU A 412 -24.66 -8.25 1.19
N VAL A 413 -25.28 -7.25 1.81
CA VAL A 413 -25.74 -7.32 3.20
C VAL A 413 -27.21 -7.75 3.18
N ARG A 414 -27.57 -8.75 4.00
CA ARG A 414 -28.94 -9.25 4.09
C ARG A 414 -29.59 -8.79 5.39
N GLN A 415 -30.62 -7.96 5.30
CA GLN A 415 -31.51 -7.70 6.43
C GLN A 415 -32.57 -8.81 6.49
N LEU A 416 -32.84 -9.38 7.67
CA LEU A 416 -33.96 -10.31 7.84
C LEU A 416 -35.30 -9.55 7.76
N ALA A 417 -36.35 -10.17 7.21
CA ALA A 417 -37.71 -9.63 7.18
C ALA A 417 -38.74 -10.69 7.63
N GLY A 418 -38.50 -11.26 8.81
CA GLY A 418 -39.35 -12.28 9.43
C GLY A 418 -39.58 -13.49 8.51
N LYS A 419 -40.80 -14.03 8.51
CA LYS A 419 -41.20 -15.13 7.59
C LYS A 419 -41.30 -14.72 6.11
N GLY A 420 -41.04 -13.46 5.77
CA GLY A 420 -41.07 -12.94 4.39
C GLY A 420 -39.79 -13.18 3.58
N GLY A 421 -38.76 -13.78 4.16
CA GLY A 421 -37.42 -13.89 3.58
C GLY A 421 -36.53 -12.69 3.93
N SER A 422 -35.35 -12.59 3.31
CA SER A 422 -34.38 -11.52 3.58
C SER A 422 -34.34 -10.42 2.50
N VAL A 423 -34.25 -9.16 2.92
CA VAL A 423 -34.02 -8.00 2.06
C VAL A 423 -32.53 -7.91 1.73
N ARG A 424 -32.21 -7.96 0.44
CA ARG A 424 -30.84 -7.88 -0.09
C ARG A 424 -30.46 -6.42 -0.35
N LEU A 425 -29.35 -5.97 0.23
CA LEU A 425 -28.87 -4.59 0.14
C LEU A 425 -27.48 -4.58 -0.52
N PRO A 426 -27.24 -3.68 -1.51
CA PRO A 426 -25.93 -3.56 -2.13
C PRO A 426 -24.91 -3.01 -1.13
N ALA A 427 -23.75 -3.65 -1.09
CA ALA A 427 -22.62 -3.32 -0.24
C ALA A 427 -21.31 -3.48 -1.00
N ARG A 428 -20.19 -3.12 -0.36
CA ARG A 428 -18.84 -3.43 -0.85
C ARG A 428 -18.02 -4.08 0.26
N ILE A 429 -17.13 -5.02 -0.09
CA ILE A 429 -16.25 -5.72 0.85
C ILE A 429 -14.80 -5.72 0.36
N GLN A 430 -13.84 -5.67 1.28
CA GLN A 430 -12.42 -5.77 0.99
C GLN A 430 -11.71 -6.45 2.16
N ILE A 431 -10.80 -7.40 1.89
CA ILE A 431 -9.92 -7.97 2.93
C ILE A 431 -8.59 -7.22 2.86
N VAL A 432 -8.49 -6.14 3.64
CA VAL A 432 -7.40 -5.13 3.59
C VAL A 432 -6.01 -5.76 3.70
N THR A 433 -5.88 -6.85 4.46
CA THR A 433 -4.60 -7.49 4.78
C THR A 433 -4.37 -8.82 4.07
N GLU A 434 -5.23 -9.21 3.12
CA GLU A 434 -5.17 -10.54 2.46
C GLU A 434 -3.77 -10.84 1.90
N SER A 435 -3.12 -9.82 1.32
CA SER A 435 -1.77 -9.91 0.76
C SER A 435 -0.64 -10.08 1.79
N TRP A 436 -0.86 -9.79 3.08
CA TRP A 436 0.18 -9.79 4.12
C TRP A 436 0.56 -11.18 4.64
N ASN A 437 -0.31 -12.18 4.48
CA ASN A 437 -0.08 -13.60 4.82
C ASN A 437 0.50 -13.86 6.23
N ARG A 438 0.11 -13.06 7.22
CA ARG A 438 0.58 -13.10 8.61
C ARG A 438 -0.60 -13.20 9.58
N VAL A 439 -0.39 -12.99 10.88
CA VAL A 439 -1.53 -12.82 11.82
C VAL A 439 -1.82 -11.33 11.95
N VAL A 440 -2.99 -10.89 11.48
CA VAL A 440 -3.55 -9.56 11.79
C VAL A 440 -4.86 -9.75 12.55
N ALA A 441 -5.04 -8.99 13.63
CA ALA A 441 -6.19 -9.15 14.51
C ALA A 441 -6.61 -7.82 15.17
N VAL A 442 -7.83 -7.83 15.72
CA VAL A 442 -8.39 -6.78 16.60
C VAL A 442 -8.34 -5.36 15.98
N PRO A 443 -9.08 -5.12 14.87
CA PRO A 443 -9.10 -3.81 14.24
C PRO A 443 -9.92 -2.78 15.02
N TYR A 444 -9.32 -1.61 15.28
CA TYR A 444 -10.04 -0.40 15.69
C TYR A 444 -9.83 0.70 14.67
N MET A 445 -10.91 1.34 14.21
CA MET A 445 -10.90 2.33 13.13
C MET A 445 -11.58 3.62 13.58
N VAL A 446 -11.01 4.76 13.20
CA VAL A 446 -11.58 6.09 13.43
C VAL A 446 -11.60 6.90 12.14
N ASN A 447 -12.59 7.78 12.01
CA ASN A 447 -12.70 8.78 10.97
C ASN A 447 -12.22 10.14 11.52
N MET A 448 -11.33 10.82 10.79
CA MET A 448 -10.83 12.16 11.09
C MET A 448 -11.44 13.15 10.08
N PRO A 449 -12.68 13.63 10.34
CA PRO A 449 -13.49 14.36 9.35
C PRO A 449 -12.89 15.70 8.92
N GLU A 450 -11.96 16.29 9.69
CA GLU A 450 -11.21 17.48 9.26
C GLU A 450 -10.29 17.22 8.05
N LYS A 451 -10.04 15.95 7.70
CA LYS A 451 -9.20 15.52 6.56
C LYS A 451 -9.89 14.52 5.61
N ASP A 452 -11.11 14.07 5.93
CA ASP A 452 -11.81 12.92 5.29
C ASP A 452 -10.94 11.63 5.29
N GLN A 453 -10.05 11.52 6.28
CA GLN A 453 -9.05 10.46 6.41
C GLN A 453 -9.48 9.43 7.46
N LEU A 454 -9.28 8.14 7.16
CA LEU A 454 -9.43 7.06 8.12
C LEU A 454 -8.06 6.69 8.71
N LEU A 455 -8.04 6.35 10.00
CA LEU A 455 -6.92 5.69 10.67
C LEU A 455 -7.41 4.37 11.27
N MET A 456 -6.67 3.29 11.03
CA MET A 456 -6.93 1.97 11.61
C MET A 456 -5.72 1.47 12.39
N LEU A 457 -5.97 0.98 13.60
CA LEU A 457 -5.05 0.29 14.50
C LEU A 457 -5.32 -1.22 14.42
N VAL A 458 -4.26 -2.01 14.29
CA VAL A 458 -4.32 -3.49 14.24
C VAL A 458 -3.20 -4.12 15.07
N GLY A 459 -3.45 -5.31 15.61
CA GLY A 459 -2.43 -6.15 16.23
C GLY A 459 -1.82 -7.13 15.23
N CYS A 460 -0.49 -7.15 15.10
CA CYS A 460 0.23 -8.06 14.21
C CYS A 460 1.10 -9.10 14.93
N ASP A 461 1.09 -10.33 14.40
CA ASP A 461 1.91 -11.51 14.75
C ASP A 461 1.84 -11.95 16.23
N TYR A 462 2.60 -12.99 16.60
CA TYR A 462 2.75 -13.42 17.99
C TYR A 462 4.22 -13.30 18.44
N PRO A 463 4.52 -12.71 19.61
CA PRO A 463 3.61 -11.90 20.42
C PRO A 463 3.13 -10.64 19.67
N HIS A 464 1.94 -10.16 19.98
CA HIS A 464 1.29 -9.06 19.28
C HIS A 464 2.09 -7.75 19.34
N ARG A 465 1.97 -6.96 18.28
CA ARG A 465 2.58 -5.63 18.11
C ARG A 465 1.55 -4.68 17.51
N ALA A 466 1.49 -3.46 18.02
CA ALA A 466 0.58 -2.43 17.50
C ALA A 466 1.10 -1.84 16.19
N PHE A 467 0.29 -1.90 15.13
CA PHE A 467 0.53 -1.29 13.82
C PHE A 467 -0.63 -0.37 13.44
N VAL A 468 -0.35 0.70 12.71
CA VAL A 468 -1.35 1.63 12.18
C VAL A 468 -1.20 1.82 10.68
N LEU A 469 -2.33 2.09 10.02
CA LEU A 469 -2.46 2.33 8.58
C LEU A 469 -3.56 3.37 8.35
N THR A 470 -3.39 4.22 7.33
CA THR A 470 -4.34 5.29 6.99
C THR A 470 -4.94 5.10 5.60
N SER A 471 -6.12 5.67 5.36
CA SER A 471 -6.76 5.74 4.05
C SER A 471 -7.26 7.16 3.79
N ASP A 472 -6.87 7.71 2.63
CA ASP A 472 -7.23 9.05 2.16
C ASP A 472 -8.44 9.01 1.18
N ASP A 473 -9.08 7.84 1.01
CA ASP A 473 -10.13 7.58 0.00
C ASP A 473 -11.31 6.75 0.56
N ARG A 474 -11.58 6.89 1.86
CA ARG A 474 -12.65 6.20 2.62
C ARG A 474 -12.57 4.66 2.57
N GLY A 475 -11.36 4.13 2.49
CA GLY A 475 -11.04 2.72 2.71
C GLY A 475 -10.80 1.90 1.44
N ALA A 476 -10.79 2.53 0.25
CA ALA A 476 -10.53 1.85 -1.02
C ALA A 476 -9.04 1.48 -1.18
N THR A 477 -8.14 2.36 -0.75
CA THR A 477 -6.70 2.10 -0.59
C THR A 477 -6.24 2.45 0.81
N TRP A 478 -5.16 1.80 1.24
CA TRP A 478 -4.55 1.97 2.56
C TRP A 478 -3.04 2.08 2.41
N THR A 479 -2.40 2.83 3.31
CA THR A 479 -0.93 2.84 3.42
C THR A 479 -0.40 1.48 3.87
N ASP A 480 0.88 1.21 3.61
CA ASP A 480 1.59 0.14 4.29
C ASP A 480 1.48 0.29 5.83
N PRO A 481 1.44 -0.83 6.58
CA PRO A 481 1.32 -0.80 8.03
C PRO A 481 2.65 -0.37 8.66
N ARG A 482 2.65 0.80 9.31
CA ARG A 482 3.77 1.26 10.13
C ARG A 482 3.57 0.86 11.60
N PRO A 483 4.63 0.51 12.35
CA PRO A 483 4.49 0.28 13.79
C PRO A 483 3.93 1.53 14.48
N ALA A 484 3.00 1.36 15.41
CA ALA A 484 2.59 2.46 16.28
C ALA A 484 3.73 2.85 17.24
N ARG A 485 4.60 1.89 17.58
CA ARG A 485 5.76 2.08 18.46
C ARG A 485 6.97 1.31 17.94
N ILE A 486 8.15 1.91 18.05
CA ILE A 486 9.45 1.28 17.80
C ILE A 486 10.18 1.26 19.15
N GLY A 487 10.75 0.10 19.52
CA GLY A 487 11.55 -0.04 20.74
C GLY A 487 13.04 0.27 20.52
N ASP A 488 13.80 0.29 21.60
CA ASP A 488 15.23 0.62 21.63
C ASP A 488 16.10 -0.28 20.71
N ASP A 489 15.60 -1.45 20.33
CA ASP A 489 16.25 -2.39 19.40
C ASP A 489 15.95 -2.12 17.91
N GLY A 490 15.26 -1.01 17.61
CA GLY A 490 14.86 -0.59 16.27
C GLY A 490 13.66 -1.34 15.69
N LYS A 491 12.99 -2.21 16.45
CA LYS A 491 11.87 -3.04 15.97
C LYS A 491 10.52 -2.60 16.54
N ALA A 492 9.44 -3.01 15.89
CA ALA A 492 8.08 -2.81 16.36
C ALA A 492 7.89 -3.39 17.77
N SER A 493 7.48 -2.54 18.72
CA SER A 493 7.39 -2.89 20.14
C SER A 493 6.33 -3.96 20.42
N ILE A 494 6.58 -4.82 21.41
CA ILE A 494 5.65 -5.88 21.82
C ILE A 494 4.55 -5.29 22.71
N GLY A 495 3.30 -5.51 22.31
CA GLY A 495 2.08 -5.02 22.97
C GLY A 495 0.90 -5.07 22.00
N LEU A 496 -0.29 -5.40 22.50
CA LEU A 496 -1.51 -5.38 21.68
C LEU A 496 -2.18 -4.01 21.79
N GLY A 497 -2.19 -3.25 20.69
CA GLY A 497 -2.95 -2.01 20.58
C GLY A 497 -4.45 -2.30 20.51
N THR A 498 -5.22 -1.60 21.34
CA THR A 498 -6.69 -1.67 21.43
C THR A 498 -7.28 -0.27 21.55
N SER A 499 -8.61 -0.14 21.54
CA SER A 499 -9.31 1.05 22.05
C SER A 499 -8.99 2.38 21.35
N LEU A 500 -8.71 2.39 20.02
CA LEU A 500 -8.39 3.62 19.28
C LEU A 500 -9.55 4.63 19.32
N ALA A 501 -9.27 5.88 19.69
CA ALA A 501 -10.25 6.96 19.76
C ALA A 501 -9.70 8.30 19.23
N TYR A 502 -10.55 9.06 18.54
CA TYR A 502 -10.22 10.38 17.98
C TYR A 502 -10.75 11.54 18.83
N LEU A 503 -9.82 12.34 19.36
CA LEU A 503 -10.07 13.48 20.24
C LEU A 503 -10.33 14.77 19.44
N GLY A 504 -9.88 14.84 18.19
CA GLY A 504 -10.13 15.96 17.27
C GLY A 504 -8.87 16.78 16.98
N LYS A 505 -8.84 17.50 15.87
CA LYS A 505 -7.66 18.28 15.42
C LYS A 505 -6.36 17.46 15.38
N GLY A 506 -6.41 16.24 14.83
CA GLY A 506 -5.26 15.34 14.79
C GLY A 506 -4.89 14.66 16.12
N ASN A 507 -5.58 14.98 17.23
CA ASN A 507 -5.31 14.35 18.53
C ASN A 507 -6.03 12.99 18.63
N LEU A 508 -5.29 11.96 19.04
CA LEU A 508 -5.72 10.57 19.11
C LEU A 508 -5.21 9.92 20.40
N MET A 509 -5.88 8.85 20.82
CA MET A 509 -5.37 7.94 21.83
C MET A 509 -5.63 6.48 21.48
N PHE A 510 -4.73 5.58 21.88
CA PHE A 510 -4.99 4.14 21.92
C PHE A 510 -4.49 3.55 23.26
N TYR A 511 -4.90 2.33 23.54
CA TYR A 511 -4.55 1.63 24.78
C TYR A 511 -3.70 0.40 24.43
N GLU A 512 -2.53 0.30 25.03
CA GLU A 512 -1.69 -0.88 24.92
C GLU A 512 -2.05 -1.85 26.05
N THR A 513 -2.53 -3.03 25.65
CA THR A 513 -2.76 -4.14 26.55
C THR A 513 -1.54 -5.06 26.56
N GLY A 514 -1.19 -5.54 27.75
CA GLY A 514 -0.07 -6.46 27.93
C GLY A 514 -0.36 -7.81 27.29
N SER A 515 0.05 -7.99 26.04
CA SER A 515 0.07 -9.31 25.39
C SER A 515 0.90 -10.28 26.23
N VAL A 516 0.39 -11.50 26.40
CA VAL A 516 0.87 -12.55 27.34
C VAL A 516 2.38 -12.48 27.62
N GLY A 517 2.74 -11.86 28.73
CA GLY A 517 4.09 -11.90 29.32
C GLY A 517 5.04 -10.72 29.05
N ALA A 518 4.66 -9.65 28.33
CA ALA A 518 5.64 -8.67 27.83
C ALA A 518 5.46 -7.17 28.18
N GLY A 519 4.32 -6.70 28.67
CA GLY A 519 4.07 -5.26 28.85
C GLY A 519 3.12 -4.88 29.98
N HIS A 520 3.27 -3.66 30.51
CA HIS A 520 2.34 -3.06 31.48
C HIS A 520 1.25 -2.26 30.73
N PRO A 521 -0.03 -2.30 31.16
CA PRO A 521 -1.10 -1.56 30.48
C PRO A 521 -0.88 -0.04 30.52
N ALA A 522 -0.92 0.60 29.34
CA ALA A 522 -0.62 2.01 29.14
C ALA A 522 -1.57 2.68 28.14
N ARG A 523 -1.76 4.00 28.27
CA ARG A 523 -2.34 4.84 27.22
C ARG A 523 -1.23 5.48 26.40
N TRP A 524 -1.46 5.55 25.10
CA TRP A 524 -0.59 6.21 24.13
C TRP A 524 -1.36 7.34 23.47
N PHE A 525 -0.72 8.49 23.31
CA PHE A 525 -1.33 9.70 22.75
C PHE A 525 -0.55 10.18 21.53
N SER A 526 -1.27 10.68 20.53
CA SER A 526 -0.73 11.36 19.35
C SER A 526 -1.41 12.72 19.23
N SER A 527 -0.69 13.70 18.69
CA SER A 527 -1.17 15.05 18.35
C SER A 527 -0.95 15.41 16.87
N ASP A 528 -0.60 14.42 16.06
CA ASP A 528 -0.13 14.56 14.67
C ASP A 528 -0.82 13.55 13.71
N ASP A 529 -2.11 13.30 13.95
CA ASP A 529 -2.96 12.38 13.17
C ASP A 529 -2.47 10.91 13.23
N GLY A 530 -1.80 10.56 14.33
CA GLY A 530 -1.31 9.22 14.63
C GLY A 530 0.05 8.92 14.01
N GLN A 531 0.75 9.91 13.45
CA GLN A 531 2.06 9.74 12.81
C GLN A 531 3.13 9.33 13.82
N THR A 532 3.17 10.00 14.98
CA THR A 532 3.99 9.63 16.14
C THR A 532 3.12 9.44 17.38
N TRP A 533 3.66 8.76 18.39
CA TRP A 533 2.99 8.51 19.67
C TRP A 533 3.95 8.86 20.81
N GLY A 534 3.51 9.73 21.72
CA GLY A 534 4.29 10.21 22.87
C GLY A 534 4.36 9.20 24.03
N ASP A 535 4.97 9.60 25.15
CA ASP A 535 5.28 8.70 26.27
C ASP A 535 4.08 7.92 26.86
N PRO A 536 4.29 6.69 27.36
CA PRO A 536 3.24 5.85 27.91
C PRO A 536 2.67 6.40 29.23
N MET A 537 1.37 6.69 29.25
CA MET A 537 0.66 7.04 30.49
C MET A 537 0.07 5.79 31.14
N ALA A 538 0.71 5.32 32.21
CA ALA A 538 0.33 4.10 32.93
C ALA A 538 -1.15 4.07 33.37
N ILE A 539 -1.75 2.88 33.31
CA ILE A 539 -3.15 2.66 33.68
C ILE A 539 -3.22 2.32 35.18
N ALA A 540 -3.73 3.24 35.98
CA ALA A 540 -3.91 3.04 37.42
C ALA A 540 -4.92 1.90 37.73
N PRO A 541 -4.72 1.15 38.84
CA PRO A 541 -5.69 0.16 39.35
C PRO A 541 -7.10 0.71 39.62
N THR A 542 -8.04 -0.20 39.92
CA THR A 542 -9.36 0.18 40.44
C THR A 542 -9.28 0.80 41.84
N SER A 543 -10.33 1.50 42.24
CA SER A 543 -10.51 2.09 43.57
C SER A 543 -10.57 1.07 44.72
N ASP A 544 -10.83 -0.21 44.43
CA ASP A 544 -10.75 -1.35 45.35
C ASP A 544 -9.51 -2.24 45.13
N GLY A 545 -8.47 -1.69 44.49
CA GLY A 545 -7.12 -2.27 44.42
C GLY A 545 -6.97 -3.45 43.47
N LYS A 546 -7.82 -3.56 42.45
CA LYS A 546 -7.77 -4.62 41.42
C LYS A 546 -7.06 -4.15 40.15
N PRO A 547 -6.48 -5.07 39.34
CA PRO A 547 -6.01 -4.76 38.00
C PRO A 547 -7.10 -4.12 37.13
N TRP A 548 -6.70 -3.28 36.19
CA TRP A 548 -7.58 -2.65 35.20
C TRP A 548 -7.33 -3.27 33.82
N HIS A 549 -8.16 -4.22 33.42
CA HIS A 549 -8.20 -4.73 32.05
C HIS A 549 -9.10 -3.83 31.19
N ILE A 550 -8.77 -3.64 29.92
CA ILE A 550 -9.43 -2.71 29.00
C ILE A 550 -9.42 -3.28 27.58
N TRP A 551 -10.37 -2.86 26.74
CA TRP A 551 -10.57 -3.38 25.39
C TRP A 551 -11.27 -2.36 24.48
N ASP A 552 -12.40 -1.81 24.94
CA ASP A 552 -13.21 -0.89 24.15
C ASP A 552 -12.67 0.56 24.17
N PRO A 553 -12.92 1.37 23.11
CA PRO A 553 -12.54 2.79 23.11
C PRO A 553 -13.25 3.60 24.21
N PRO A 554 -12.61 4.65 24.76
CA PRO A 554 -13.27 5.58 25.66
C PRO A 554 -14.34 6.40 24.91
N LEU A 555 -15.45 6.69 25.58
CA LEU A 555 -16.44 7.64 25.07
C LEU A 555 -15.86 9.05 25.07
N VAL A 556 -15.63 9.60 23.88
CA VAL A 556 -15.25 11.00 23.66
C VAL A 556 -16.51 11.87 23.73
N ASP A 557 -16.94 12.21 24.95
CA ASP A 557 -18.18 12.93 25.21
C ASP A 557 -18.06 14.41 24.80
N ARG A 558 -18.75 14.80 23.72
CA ARG A 558 -18.69 16.17 23.14
C ARG A 558 -19.94 16.97 23.44
N HIS A 559 -19.78 18.25 23.74
CA HIS A 559 -20.91 19.16 23.95
C HIS A 559 -21.62 19.44 22.60
N PRO A 560 -22.94 19.12 22.47
CA PRO A 560 -23.59 18.96 21.17
C PRO A 560 -23.70 20.25 20.34
N LYS A 561 -23.65 21.43 20.97
CA LYS A 561 -23.69 22.73 20.25
C LYS A 561 -22.32 23.28 19.87
N THR A 562 -21.22 22.67 20.31
CA THR A 562 -19.87 23.28 20.17
C THR A 562 -18.75 22.31 19.80
N GLY A 563 -18.99 21.00 19.76
CA GLY A 563 -18.01 19.97 19.37
C GLY A 563 -16.84 19.75 20.36
N LYS A 564 -16.64 20.68 21.31
CA LYS A 564 -15.65 20.58 22.38
C LYS A 564 -15.88 19.34 23.24
N ILE A 565 -14.80 18.66 23.61
CA ILE A 565 -14.84 17.59 24.62
C ILE A 565 -15.34 18.20 25.93
N LYS A 566 -16.33 17.54 26.53
CA LYS A 566 -16.84 17.78 27.89
C LYS A 566 -16.08 16.90 28.88
N GLN A 567 -15.88 15.64 28.51
CA GLN A 567 -15.14 14.63 29.27
C GLN A 567 -14.74 13.47 28.36
N LEU A 568 -13.79 12.65 28.79
CA LEU A 568 -13.66 11.26 28.34
C LEU A 568 -14.23 10.35 29.43
N ALA A 569 -14.90 9.27 29.04
CA ALA A 569 -15.26 8.19 29.96
C ALA A 569 -14.65 6.88 29.47
N GLU A 570 -13.76 6.27 30.26
CA GLU A 570 -13.19 4.95 29.97
C GLU A 570 -13.78 3.90 30.90
N THR A 571 -13.97 2.69 30.36
CA THR A 571 -14.35 1.50 31.10
C THR A 571 -13.15 0.59 31.30
N GLY A 572 -13.30 -0.35 32.22
CA GLY A 572 -12.35 -1.43 32.41
C GLY A 572 -12.92 -2.44 33.40
N TYR A 573 -12.27 -3.59 33.53
CA TYR A 573 -12.76 -4.68 34.35
C TYR A 573 -11.67 -5.34 35.17
N ALA A 574 -12.10 -5.98 36.25
CA ALA A 574 -11.29 -6.93 37.01
C ALA A 574 -11.97 -8.29 36.91
N GLN A 575 -11.18 -9.35 36.73
CA GLN A 575 -11.68 -10.72 36.53
C GLN A 575 -11.07 -11.66 37.58
N LEU A 576 -11.87 -12.60 38.07
CA LEU A 576 -11.46 -13.63 39.02
C LEU A 576 -12.04 -14.97 38.58
N GLY A 577 -11.21 -15.83 37.98
CA GLY A 577 -11.69 -17.03 37.29
C GLY A 577 -12.58 -16.64 36.11
N THR A 578 -13.80 -17.19 36.06
CA THR A 578 -14.81 -16.86 35.03
C THR A 578 -15.83 -15.81 35.49
N SER A 579 -15.49 -14.98 36.49
CA SER A 579 -16.38 -13.93 37.02
C SER A 579 -15.75 -12.55 36.92
N SER A 580 -16.48 -11.61 36.33
CA SER A 580 -16.03 -10.26 36.02
C SER A 580 -16.80 -9.19 36.77
N GLN A 581 -16.14 -8.05 36.98
CA GLN A 581 -16.75 -6.81 37.43
C GLN A 581 -16.19 -5.68 36.57
N ALA A 582 -17.07 -4.94 35.89
CA ALA A 582 -16.68 -3.73 35.17
C ALA A 582 -16.79 -2.45 36.05
N TYR A 583 -16.02 -1.44 35.65
CA TYR A 583 -15.83 -0.15 36.31
C TYR A 583 -15.84 0.96 35.25
N ILE A 584 -16.09 2.20 35.66
CA ILE A 584 -16.01 3.40 34.83
C ILE A 584 -15.20 4.49 35.53
N ARG A 585 -14.44 5.30 34.78
CA ARG A 585 -13.82 6.54 35.28
C ARG A 585 -13.75 7.63 34.21
N PHE A 586 -13.62 8.87 34.65
CA PHE A 586 -13.78 10.05 33.81
C PHE A 586 -12.52 10.92 33.80
N SER A 587 -12.25 11.57 32.67
CA SER A 587 -11.23 12.61 32.52
C SER A 587 -11.88 13.89 32.00
N THR A 588 -11.52 15.04 32.57
CA THR A 588 -11.95 16.37 32.09
C THR A 588 -10.82 17.16 31.43
N ASN A 589 -9.65 16.55 31.27
CA ASN A 589 -8.46 17.09 30.62
C ASN A 589 -7.91 16.11 29.57
N GLU A 590 -8.79 15.69 28.66
CA GLU A 590 -8.45 14.96 27.42
C GLU A 590 -7.60 13.68 27.64
N GLY A 591 -7.77 13.03 28.80
CA GLY A 591 -7.13 11.76 29.15
C GLY A 591 -5.85 11.87 29.98
N GLN A 592 -5.37 13.09 30.28
CA GLN A 592 -4.14 13.31 31.06
C GLN A 592 -4.30 12.88 32.53
N THR A 593 -5.45 13.14 33.15
CA THR A 593 -5.77 12.69 34.51
C THR A 593 -7.17 12.11 34.59
N TRP A 594 -7.37 11.16 35.52
CA TRP A 594 -8.61 10.40 35.64
C TRP A 594 -9.15 10.42 37.07
N SER A 595 -10.48 10.37 37.20
CA SER A 595 -11.15 10.19 38.49
C SER A 595 -10.79 8.84 39.13
N LYS A 596 -11.05 8.72 40.45
CA LYS A 596 -11.23 7.38 41.04
C LYS A 596 -12.31 6.62 40.25
N SER A 597 -12.14 5.32 40.10
CA SER A 597 -13.11 4.48 39.41
C SER A 597 -14.38 4.26 40.23
N ILE A 598 -15.51 4.27 39.55
CA ILE A 598 -16.79 3.79 40.09
C ILE A 598 -16.89 2.30 39.74
N LYS A 599 -17.05 1.46 40.76
CA LYS A 599 -17.47 0.07 40.63
C LYS A 599 -18.96 0.07 40.37
N VAL A 600 -19.42 -0.39 39.21
CA VAL A 600 -20.84 -0.32 38.83
C VAL A 600 -21.53 -1.63 39.26
N PRO A 601 -22.41 -1.63 40.28
CA PRO A 601 -23.00 -2.88 40.78
C PRO A 601 -23.82 -3.63 39.74
N GLN A 602 -24.45 -2.90 38.81
CA GLN A 602 -25.22 -3.45 37.71
C GLN A 602 -24.36 -4.13 36.63
N TRP A 603 -23.03 -3.99 36.70
CA TRP A 603 -22.05 -4.64 35.82
C TRP A 603 -21.22 -5.72 36.56
N GLU A 604 -21.74 -6.26 37.67
CA GLU A 604 -21.32 -7.58 38.14
C GLU A 604 -21.74 -8.64 37.10
N GLY A 605 -20.83 -9.53 36.73
CA GLY A 605 -21.05 -10.48 35.63
C GLY A 605 -20.78 -9.90 34.24
N ALA A 606 -20.07 -8.77 34.15
CA ALA A 606 -19.76 -8.11 32.89
C ALA A 606 -18.29 -7.66 32.81
N ASN A 607 -17.78 -7.66 31.59
CA ASN A 607 -16.49 -7.13 31.16
C ASN A 607 -16.67 -6.44 29.78
N GLU A 608 -15.60 -5.89 29.19
CA GLU A 608 -15.60 -5.27 27.83
C GLU A 608 -16.89 -4.47 27.53
N VAL A 609 -16.95 -3.28 28.16
CA VAL A 609 -18.13 -2.43 28.19
C VAL A 609 -17.92 -1.23 27.27
N SER A 610 -18.41 -1.34 26.04
CA SER A 610 -18.38 -0.29 25.03
C SER A 610 -19.38 0.82 25.39
N LEU A 611 -18.91 2.07 25.49
CA LEU A 611 -19.72 3.22 25.90
C LEU A 611 -20.15 4.09 24.71
N PHE A 612 -21.39 4.56 24.75
CA PHE A 612 -21.98 5.35 23.68
C PHE A 612 -22.96 6.40 24.24
N ARG A 613 -23.11 7.56 23.59
CA ARG A 613 -24.17 8.54 23.92
C ARG A 613 -25.26 8.51 22.85
N ALA A 614 -26.48 8.24 23.28
CA ALA A 614 -27.66 8.19 22.43
C ALA A 614 -28.18 9.61 22.07
N GLY A 615 -29.01 9.71 21.02
CA GLY A 615 -29.56 10.97 20.52
C GLY A 615 -30.41 11.76 21.53
N ASN A 616 -31.06 11.08 22.48
CA ASN A 616 -31.78 11.71 23.60
C ASN A 616 -30.87 12.24 24.72
N GLY A 617 -29.57 11.93 24.68
CA GLY A 617 -28.60 12.28 25.70
C GLY A 617 -28.33 11.19 26.75
N ASP A 618 -29.07 10.09 26.78
CA ASP A 618 -28.76 8.95 27.68
C ASP A 618 -27.40 8.32 27.30
N LEU A 619 -26.70 7.73 28.27
CA LEU A 619 -25.51 6.91 28.01
C LEU A 619 -25.90 5.44 27.94
N LEU A 620 -25.42 4.75 26.91
CA LEU A 620 -25.51 3.31 26.74
C LEU A 620 -24.16 2.67 27.08
N ALA A 621 -24.25 1.50 27.71
CA ALA A 621 -23.16 0.58 27.96
C ALA A 621 -23.54 -0.75 27.30
N ALA A 622 -22.84 -1.11 26.23
CA ALA A 622 -22.97 -2.40 25.58
C ALA A 622 -21.91 -3.34 26.16
N CYS A 623 -22.35 -4.25 27.03
CA CYS A 623 -21.49 -5.07 27.87
C CYS A 623 -21.35 -6.49 27.31
N ARG A 624 -20.12 -7.00 27.21
CA ARG A 624 -19.93 -8.46 27.19
C ARG A 624 -20.26 -9.02 28.58
N THR A 625 -21.09 -10.06 28.62
CA THR A 625 -21.54 -10.69 29.87
C THR A 625 -20.91 -12.07 30.03
N ASP A 626 -20.43 -12.38 31.23
CA ASP A 626 -19.76 -13.64 31.57
C ASP A 626 -20.54 -14.88 31.11
N VAL A 627 -19.79 -15.98 30.89
CA VAL A 627 -20.32 -17.29 30.51
C VAL A 627 -21.49 -17.68 31.42
N PRO A 628 -22.70 -17.94 30.87
CA PRO A 628 -23.89 -18.24 31.65
C PRO A 628 -23.66 -19.38 32.66
N ARG A 629 -24.21 -19.27 33.87
CA ARG A 629 -23.98 -20.25 34.96
C ARG A 629 -24.30 -21.70 34.58
N ARG A 630 -25.21 -21.91 33.62
CA ARG A 630 -25.58 -23.22 33.02
C ARG A 630 -24.46 -23.82 32.14
N LEU A 631 -23.57 -22.99 31.61
CA LEU A 631 -22.45 -23.34 30.72
C LEU A 631 -21.07 -23.29 31.41
N LYS A 632 -21.01 -23.19 32.74
CA LYS A 632 -19.78 -22.96 33.55
C LYS A 632 -18.59 -23.92 33.36
N SER A 633 -18.76 -25.02 32.62
CA SER A 633 -17.67 -25.92 32.19
C SER A 633 -16.97 -25.45 30.91
N LYS A 634 -17.47 -24.40 30.27
CA LYS A 634 -16.88 -23.72 29.11
C LYS A 634 -16.08 -22.51 29.59
N THR A 635 -14.86 -22.37 29.08
CA THR A 635 -13.91 -21.30 29.45
C THR A 635 -13.48 -20.44 28.26
N LEU A 636 -13.98 -20.71 27.06
CA LEU A 636 -13.74 -19.90 25.86
C LEU A 636 -14.75 -18.74 25.81
N ASP A 637 -14.27 -17.55 25.46
CA ASP A 637 -15.07 -16.31 25.34
C ASP A 637 -16.24 -16.40 24.34
N HIS A 638 -16.19 -17.34 23.38
CA HIS A 638 -17.32 -17.70 22.50
C HIS A 638 -18.63 -18.03 23.25
N TYR A 639 -18.56 -18.39 24.53
CA TYR A 639 -19.73 -18.70 25.37
C TYR A 639 -20.20 -17.51 26.23
N GLU A 640 -19.57 -16.34 26.11
CA GLU A 640 -20.03 -15.08 26.69
C GLU A 640 -21.10 -14.40 25.82
N GLY A 641 -21.99 -13.64 26.45
CA GLY A 641 -23.13 -12.97 25.81
C GLY A 641 -22.96 -11.46 25.66
N LEU A 642 -24.03 -10.79 25.20
CA LEU A 642 -24.10 -9.34 25.00
C LEU A 642 -25.38 -8.80 25.64
N GLY A 643 -25.28 -7.68 26.36
CA GLY A 643 -26.42 -6.97 26.92
C GLY A 643 -26.21 -5.47 27.02
N ILE A 644 -27.29 -4.74 27.27
CA ILE A 644 -27.31 -3.27 27.33
C ILE A 644 -27.66 -2.79 28.73
N SER A 645 -26.90 -1.82 29.24
CA SER A 645 -27.18 -1.05 30.44
C SER A 645 -27.27 0.43 30.09
N ILE A 646 -28.17 1.18 30.74
CA ILE A 646 -28.48 2.58 30.40
C ILE A 646 -28.30 3.47 31.63
N SER A 647 -27.64 4.61 31.46
CA SER A 647 -27.54 5.69 32.44
C SER A 647 -28.22 6.96 31.94
N LYS A 648 -28.98 7.59 32.84
CA LYS A 648 -29.73 8.84 32.58
C LYS A 648 -29.16 10.06 33.31
N ASP A 649 -27.98 9.91 33.90
CA ASP A 649 -27.39 10.88 34.83
C ASP A 649 -25.88 11.11 34.61
N ASP A 650 -25.43 10.96 33.36
CA ASP A 650 -24.03 11.03 32.91
C ASP A 650 -23.12 9.94 33.51
N GLY A 651 -23.64 8.72 33.67
CA GLY A 651 -22.86 7.53 34.02
C GLY A 651 -22.66 7.32 35.52
N ARG A 652 -23.44 7.99 36.38
CA ARG A 652 -23.36 7.87 37.84
C ARG A 652 -24.18 6.68 38.35
N THR A 653 -25.37 6.47 37.80
CA THR A 653 -26.22 5.29 38.03
C THR A 653 -26.58 4.63 36.71
N TRP A 654 -26.80 3.32 36.76
CA TRP A 654 -26.95 2.46 35.59
C TRP A 654 -28.14 1.50 35.79
N SER A 655 -28.85 1.16 34.72
CA SER A 655 -29.83 0.07 34.74
C SER A 655 -29.15 -1.28 34.90
N ALA A 656 -29.89 -2.29 35.36
CA ALA A 656 -29.48 -3.68 35.19
C ALA A 656 -29.20 -3.98 33.69
N VAL A 657 -28.26 -4.89 33.41
CA VAL A 657 -27.93 -5.31 32.05
C VAL A 657 -29.07 -6.14 31.47
N LYS A 658 -29.76 -5.59 30.46
CA LYS A 658 -30.77 -6.28 29.65
C LYS A 658 -30.04 -7.10 28.58
N LYS A 659 -29.91 -8.42 28.78
CA LYS A 659 -29.27 -9.32 27.79
C LYS A 659 -30.00 -9.29 26.45
N LEU A 660 -29.25 -9.08 25.38
CA LEU A 660 -29.67 -9.29 24.01
C LEU A 660 -29.36 -10.72 23.57
N TYR A 661 -28.19 -11.26 23.91
CA TYR A 661 -27.81 -12.65 23.63
C TYR A 661 -27.20 -13.28 24.89
N ASP A 662 -27.51 -14.55 25.15
CA ASP A 662 -26.94 -15.27 26.30
C ASP A 662 -25.50 -15.71 26.04
N TYR A 663 -25.17 -16.03 24.77
CA TYR A 663 -23.83 -16.42 24.32
C TYR A 663 -23.55 -16.04 22.85
N GLY A 664 -22.29 -16.09 22.42
CA GLY A 664 -21.87 -16.14 21.02
C GLY A 664 -21.84 -14.83 20.25
N ARG A 665 -22.42 -13.75 20.79
CA ARG A 665 -22.41 -12.39 20.23
C ARG A 665 -21.74 -11.44 21.22
N HIS A 666 -20.74 -10.68 20.78
CA HIS A 666 -19.98 -9.72 21.62
C HIS A 666 -19.09 -8.77 20.75
N HIS A 667 -18.19 -8.00 21.38
CA HIS A 667 -17.38 -6.92 20.76
C HIS A 667 -18.20 -5.87 19.97
N PRO A 668 -19.10 -5.14 20.65
CA PRO A 668 -20.04 -4.22 20.01
C PRO A 668 -19.40 -2.87 19.64
N SER A 669 -19.68 -2.40 18.43
CA SER A 669 -19.35 -1.04 17.96
C SER A 669 -20.62 -0.33 17.50
N LEU A 670 -20.82 0.91 17.96
CA LEU A 670 -22.07 1.65 17.83
C LEU A 670 -21.89 2.96 17.03
N VAL A 671 -22.85 3.28 16.16
CA VAL A 671 -22.91 4.54 15.41
C VAL A 671 -24.31 5.19 15.51
N LEU A 672 -24.35 6.53 15.57
CA LEU A 672 -25.60 7.30 15.63
C LEU A 672 -25.95 7.77 14.22
N MET A 673 -27.12 7.37 13.73
CA MET A 673 -27.62 7.77 12.42
C MET A 673 -28.26 9.17 12.48
N PRO A 674 -28.34 9.92 11.36
CA PRO A 674 -28.92 11.27 11.35
C PRO A 674 -30.38 11.32 11.84
N ASN A 675 -31.15 10.26 11.63
CA ASN A 675 -32.53 10.11 12.10
C ASN A 675 -32.65 9.71 13.59
N GLN A 676 -31.54 9.68 14.35
CA GLN A 676 -31.42 9.29 15.76
C GLN A 676 -31.54 7.79 16.05
N ASP A 677 -31.61 6.94 15.02
CA ASP A 677 -31.42 5.50 15.17
C ASP A 677 -29.99 5.19 15.63
N ILE A 678 -29.83 4.11 16.40
CA ILE A 678 -28.51 3.61 16.82
C ILE A 678 -28.30 2.25 16.15
N VAL A 679 -27.20 2.13 15.39
CA VAL A 679 -26.78 0.86 14.79
C VAL A 679 -25.66 0.29 15.64
N MET A 680 -25.77 -0.97 16.02
CA MET A 680 -24.71 -1.71 16.73
C MET A 680 -24.27 -2.91 15.91
N THR A 681 -23.03 -2.89 15.44
CA THR A 681 -22.35 -4.05 14.81
C THR A 681 -21.64 -4.87 15.88
N TYR A 682 -21.58 -6.19 15.72
CA TYR A 682 -20.91 -7.10 16.66
C TYR A 682 -20.45 -8.38 15.96
N VAL A 683 -19.53 -9.12 16.59
CA VAL A 683 -19.08 -10.42 16.05
C VAL A 683 -20.06 -11.53 16.42
N VAL A 684 -20.21 -12.52 15.54
CA VAL A 684 -20.81 -13.82 15.81
C VAL A 684 -19.70 -14.87 15.88
N ARG A 685 -19.43 -15.33 17.10
CA ARG A 685 -18.45 -16.40 17.39
C ARG A 685 -19.12 -17.75 17.69
N LEU A 686 -20.39 -17.76 18.09
CA LEU A 686 -21.17 -18.98 18.30
C LEU A 686 -22.66 -18.72 18.01
N GLY A 687 -23.42 -19.77 17.73
CA GLY A 687 -24.88 -19.66 17.56
C GLY A 687 -25.35 -19.35 16.14
N TYR A 688 -24.51 -19.60 15.15
CA TYR A 688 -24.97 -20.12 13.86
C TYR A 688 -24.95 -21.65 13.90
N ILE A 689 -25.80 -22.31 13.12
CA ILE A 689 -25.64 -23.75 12.87
C ILE A 689 -24.45 -24.01 11.92
N ASP A 690 -23.90 -25.22 11.97
CA ASP A 690 -22.80 -25.65 11.10
C ASP A 690 -23.17 -25.60 9.61
N ASP A 691 -22.17 -25.56 8.73
CA ASP A 691 -22.38 -25.61 7.28
C ASP A 691 -22.74 -27.01 6.76
N ALA A 692 -22.92 -27.13 5.44
CA ALA A 692 -23.33 -28.39 4.81
C ALA A 692 -22.27 -29.51 4.90
N ASN A 693 -21.05 -29.18 5.34
CA ASN A 693 -19.95 -30.11 5.56
C ASN A 693 -19.71 -30.41 7.05
N GLY A 694 -20.48 -29.78 7.95
CA GLY A 694 -20.31 -29.90 9.40
C GLY A 694 -19.25 -28.98 10.00
N PHE A 695 -18.92 -27.86 9.35
CA PHE A 695 -18.00 -26.85 9.90
C PHE A 695 -18.74 -25.71 10.61
N PRO A 696 -18.19 -25.18 11.72
CA PRO A 696 -18.75 -24.02 12.41
C PRO A 696 -18.75 -22.80 11.50
N ARG A 697 -19.80 -21.98 11.59
CA ARG A 697 -19.90 -20.71 10.87
C ARG A 697 -19.64 -19.52 11.79
N PHE A 698 -18.99 -18.50 11.24
CA PHE A 698 -18.72 -17.23 11.90
C PHE A 698 -19.27 -16.08 11.05
N GLY A 699 -19.44 -14.90 11.65
CA GLY A 699 -19.91 -13.75 10.88
C GLY A 699 -19.90 -12.44 11.66
N ILE A 700 -20.33 -11.39 10.98
CA ILE A 700 -20.62 -10.08 11.54
C ILE A 700 -22.13 -9.85 11.39
N GLU A 701 -22.79 -9.46 12.47
CA GLU A 701 -24.20 -9.08 12.48
C GLU A 701 -24.33 -7.60 12.91
N ALA A 702 -25.47 -6.97 12.63
CA ALA A 702 -25.83 -5.68 13.18
C ALA A 702 -27.33 -5.60 13.57
N VAL A 703 -27.63 -4.88 14.64
CA VAL A 703 -29.00 -4.58 15.09
C VAL A 703 -29.23 -3.08 15.15
N VAL A 704 -30.49 -2.65 15.06
CA VAL A 704 -30.88 -1.24 15.12
C VAL A 704 -31.76 -1.00 16.34
N SER A 705 -31.59 0.15 17.00
CA SER A 705 -32.52 0.69 17.98
C SER A 705 -33.14 1.98 17.48
N HIS A 706 -34.48 2.00 17.44
CA HIS A 706 -35.30 3.15 17.07
C HIS A 706 -35.79 3.98 18.30
N ASP A 707 -35.43 3.55 19.51
CA ASP A 707 -35.85 4.15 20.79
C ASP A 707 -34.65 4.47 21.70
N HIS A 708 -33.56 4.90 21.08
CA HIS A 708 -32.34 5.39 21.74
C HIS A 708 -31.64 4.36 22.64
N GLY A 709 -31.76 3.07 22.31
CA GLY A 709 -31.07 1.94 22.96
C GLY A 709 -31.92 1.15 23.96
N ALA A 710 -33.17 1.55 24.21
CA ALA A 710 -34.03 0.87 25.17
C ALA A 710 -34.52 -0.51 24.68
N ASN A 711 -34.78 -0.65 23.37
CA ASN A 711 -35.08 -1.88 22.66
C ASN A 711 -34.27 -1.97 21.36
N TRP A 712 -34.11 -3.19 20.85
CA TRP A 712 -33.26 -3.50 19.70
C TRP A 712 -33.99 -4.47 18.79
N ASP A 713 -33.92 -4.23 17.48
CA ASP A 713 -34.55 -5.10 16.50
C ASP A 713 -33.68 -6.33 16.23
N LEU A 714 -34.05 -7.46 16.84
CA LEU A 714 -33.37 -8.75 16.69
C LEU A 714 -33.97 -9.60 15.56
N ASP A 715 -35.21 -9.30 15.17
CA ASP A 715 -36.00 -9.98 14.15
C ASP A 715 -35.58 -9.53 12.75
N HIS A 716 -35.27 -8.24 12.60
CA HIS A 716 -34.82 -7.60 11.35
C HIS A 716 -33.34 -7.22 11.38
N ARG A 717 -32.53 -8.01 12.09
CA ARG A 717 -31.07 -7.84 12.15
C ARG A 717 -30.43 -8.04 10.77
N TYR A 718 -29.26 -7.44 10.59
CA TYR A 718 -28.49 -7.45 9.36
C TYR A 718 -27.36 -8.47 9.45
N LEU A 719 -27.26 -9.36 8.47
CA LEU A 719 -26.12 -10.24 8.26
C LEU A 719 -25.12 -9.51 7.35
N LEU A 720 -24.05 -8.99 7.94
CA LEU A 720 -23.08 -8.14 7.23
C LEU A 720 -22.10 -8.98 6.40
N HIS A 721 -21.52 -10.02 7.00
CA HIS A 721 -20.69 -11.01 6.31
C HIS A 721 -20.70 -12.32 7.11
N VAL A 722 -20.66 -13.48 6.44
CA VAL A 722 -20.71 -14.81 7.06
C VAL A 722 -19.77 -15.75 6.31
N TRP A 723 -18.96 -16.52 7.03
CA TRP A 723 -18.02 -17.49 6.48
C TRP A 723 -18.07 -18.83 7.22
N SER A 724 -17.67 -19.90 6.54
CA SER A 724 -17.36 -21.18 7.19
C SER A 724 -15.98 -21.10 7.84
N GLY A 725 -15.79 -21.82 8.94
CA GLY A 725 -14.48 -21.99 9.55
C GLY A 725 -13.61 -23.07 8.90
N GLU A 726 -14.21 -23.98 8.12
CA GLU A 726 -13.53 -25.13 7.49
C GLU A 726 -12.65 -25.98 8.45
N ARG A 727 -12.96 -25.94 9.76
CA ARG A 727 -12.10 -26.45 10.83
C ARG A 727 -12.89 -26.94 12.04
N THR A 728 -12.45 -28.04 12.65
CA THR A 728 -13.11 -28.70 13.79
C THR A 728 -12.12 -29.01 14.93
N GLY A 729 -12.58 -29.75 15.96
CA GLY A 729 -11.77 -30.13 17.13
C GLY A 729 -11.40 -28.94 18.01
N GLU A 730 -10.31 -29.05 18.78
CA GLU A 730 -9.84 -28.02 19.73
C GLU A 730 -9.54 -26.66 19.09
N THR A 731 -9.37 -26.63 17.76
CA THR A 731 -8.97 -25.46 16.97
C THR A 731 -10.09 -24.89 16.09
N TYR A 732 -11.32 -25.39 16.25
CA TYR A 732 -12.52 -24.97 15.49
C TYR A 732 -12.77 -23.45 15.50
N TRP A 733 -12.33 -22.77 16.57
CA TRP A 733 -12.60 -21.36 16.85
C TRP A 733 -11.58 -20.39 16.23
N TRP A 734 -10.44 -20.87 15.73
CA TRP A 734 -9.41 -20.03 15.12
C TRP A 734 -9.93 -19.14 13.96
N PRO A 735 -10.87 -19.57 13.10
CA PRO A 735 -11.43 -18.73 12.03
C PRO A 735 -12.33 -17.57 12.50
N SER A 736 -12.64 -17.49 13.80
CA SER A 736 -13.56 -16.47 14.35
C SER A 736 -13.01 -15.04 14.30
N SER A 737 -13.94 -14.07 14.22
CA SER A 737 -13.64 -12.64 14.26
C SER A 737 -13.24 -12.18 15.65
N GLN A 738 -12.18 -11.38 15.76
CA GLN A 738 -11.69 -10.96 17.07
C GLN A 738 -12.41 -9.72 17.62
N ALA A 739 -12.78 -8.75 16.76
CA ALA A 739 -13.52 -7.54 17.10
C ALA A 739 -14.19 -6.92 15.85
N THR A 740 -15.12 -5.97 16.07
CA THR A 740 -15.62 -5.04 15.03
C THR A 740 -15.36 -3.59 15.42
N SER A 741 -15.23 -2.71 14.43
CA SER A 741 -15.14 -1.27 14.63
C SER A 741 -15.82 -0.54 13.48
N SER A 742 -16.88 0.22 13.78
CA SER A 742 -17.75 0.86 12.79
C SER A 742 -17.67 2.39 12.87
N THR A 743 -17.72 3.05 11.72
CA THR A 743 -17.84 4.51 11.62
C THR A 743 -18.89 4.91 10.57
N LEU A 744 -19.53 6.06 10.77
CA LEU A 744 -20.46 6.65 9.81
C LEU A 744 -19.68 7.60 8.89
N LEU A 745 -19.86 7.44 7.58
CA LEU A 745 -19.25 8.30 6.56
C LEU A 745 -20.17 9.48 6.19
N PRO A 746 -19.63 10.60 5.66
CA PRO A 746 -20.41 11.82 5.41
C PRO A 746 -21.55 11.69 4.39
N ASP A 747 -21.52 10.67 3.54
CA ASP A 747 -22.57 10.33 2.57
C ASP A 747 -23.66 9.40 3.16
N GLY A 748 -23.52 9.01 4.43
CA GLY A 748 -24.44 8.13 5.15
C GLY A 748 -24.25 6.64 4.86
N SER A 749 -23.10 6.19 4.33
CA SER A 749 -22.71 4.77 4.44
C SER A 749 -22.04 4.49 5.79
N ILE A 750 -22.18 3.26 6.26
CA ILE A 750 -21.50 2.74 7.45
C ILE A 750 -20.32 1.92 6.95
N LEU A 751 -19.13 2.22 7.45
CA LEU A 751 -17.92 1.47 7.19
C LEU A 751 -17.58 0.65 8.44
N THR A 752 -17.62 -0.67 8.32
CA THR A 752 -17.40 -1.63 9.41
C THR A 752 -16.12 -2.42 9.16
N ALA A 753 -15.09 -2.16 9.96
CA ALA A 753 -13.89 -3.00 10.05
C ALA A 753 -14.17 -4.24 10.90
N PHE A 754 -13.62 -5.38 10.50
CA PHE A 754 -13.79 -6.66 11.19
C PHE A 754 -12.57 -7.56 11.06
N GLY A 755 -12.24 -8.30 12.12
CA GLY A 755 -11.24 -9.37 12.03
C GLY A 755 -11.83 -10.65 11.41
N THR A 756 -11.02 -11.47 10.74
CA THR A 756 -11.46 -12.77 10.20
C THR A 756 -10.30 -13.77 10.13
N GLY A 757 -10.64 -15.06 10.05
CA GLY A 757 -9.70 -16.16 9.84
C GLY A 757 -10.22 -17.20 8.84
N TYR A 758 -11.08 -16.79 7.90
CA TYR A 758 -11.70 -17.65 6.87
C TYR A 758 -10.73 -18.53 6.06
N ARG A 759 -9.45 -18.15 6.01
CA ARG A 759 -8.38 -18.83 5.25
C ARG A 759 -7.20 -19.32 6.12
N ILE A 760 -7.40 -19.52 7.43
CA ILE A 760 -6.36 -20.06 8.32
C ILE A 760 -5.99 -21.48 7.88
N THR A 761 -4.74 -21.66 7.45
CA THR A 761 -4.15 -22.99 7.24
C THR A 761 -3.57 -23.55 8.54
N ALA A 762 -2.92 -22.69 9.33
CA ALA A 762 -2.15 -22.97 10.54
C ALA A 762 -0.87 -23.81 10.30
N GLY A 763 0.30 -23.21 10.57
CA GLY A 763 1.59 -23.90 10.58
C GLY A 763 2.06 -24.24 12.00
N LYS A 764 3.09 -25.11 12.11
CA LYS A 764 3.73 -25.41 13.41
C LYS A 764 4.26 -24.15 14.09
N ASP A 765 4.86 -23.26 13.30
CA ASP A 765 5.55 -22.06 13.78
C ASP A 765 4.64 -20.82 13.80
N SER A 766 3.42 -20.93 13.26
CA SER A 766 2.40 -19.87 13.30
C SER A 766 0.99 -20.48 13.30
N PRO A 767 0.44 -20.81 14.48
CA PRO A 767 -0.75 -21.64 14.59
C PRO A 767 -2.07 -20.96 14.19
N GLN A 768 -2.12 -19.63 14.02
CA GLN A 768 -3.34 -18.93 13.59
C GLN A 768 -3.12 -18.06 12.35
N ALA A 769 -2.12 -18.38 11.52
CA ALA A 769 -1.88 -17.69 10.26
C ALA A 769 -2.49 -18.45 9.05
N PRO A 770 -2.86 -17.71 7.98
CA PRO A 770 -3.05 -16.26 7.96
C PRO A 770 -4.35 -15.84 8.67
N ARG A 771 -4.33 -14.69 9.34
CA ARG A 771 -5.50 -14.02 9.95
C ARG A 771 -5.53 -12.58 9.47
N ASP A 772 -6.72 -12.06 9.20
CA ASP A 772 -6.90 -10.85 8.42
C ASP A 772 -7.85 -9.84 9.04
N VAL A 773 -7.76 -8.61 8.55
CA VAL A 773 -8.76 -7.56 8.75
C VAL A 773 -9.43 -7.24 7.42
N GLY A 774 -10.76 -7.19 7.43
CA GLY A 774 -11.59 -6.73 6.33
C GLY A 774 -12.41 -5.49 6.67
N LEU A 775 -12.98 -4.89 5.64
CA LEU A 775 -13.91 -3.76 5.67
C LEU A 775 -15.18 -4.13 4.91
N ILE A 776 -16.32 -3.68 5.43
CA ILE A 776 -17.62 -3.72 4.77
C ILE A 776 -18.16 -2.29 4.71
N GLU A 777 -18.42 -1.78 3.51
CA GLU A 777 -19.18 -0.55 3.33
C GLU A 777 -20.63 -0.91 2.99
N TRP A 778 -21.57 -0.44 3.79
CA TRP A 778 -22.99 -0.80 3.70
C TRP A 778 -23.90 0.34 4.14
N ARG A 779 -25.21 0.17 3.99
CA ARG A 779 -26.24 1.16 4.36
C ARG A 779 -27.44 0.46 5.00
N LEU A 780 -28.14 1.16 5.88
CA LEU A 780 -29.44 0.70 6.38
C LEU A 780 -30.48 0.63 5.25
N ASN A 781 -31.44 -0.28 5.40
CA ASN A 781 -32.61 -0.33 4.55
C ASN A 781 -33.50 0.90 4.80
N THR A 782 -33.90 1.60 3.73
CA THR A 782 -34.81 2.75 3.79
C THR A 782 -36.28 2.39 3.53
N LYS A 783 -36.57 1.11 3.24
CA LYS A 783 -37.92 0.57 3.08
C LYS A 783 -38.40 -0.05 4.40
N PRO A 784 -39.71 0.01 4.72
CA PRO A 784 -40.23 -0.69 5.88
C PRO A 784 -40.02 -2.21 5.74
N VAL A 785 -39.55 -2.82 6.83
CA VAL A 785 -39.71 -4.25 7.11
C VAL A 785 -41.10 -4.50 7.70
N ASN A 786 -41.40 -5.75 8.08
CA ASN A 786 -42.66 -6.08 8.75
C ASN A 786 -42.61 -5.70 10.25
N ALA A 787 -43.65 -6.03 11.02
CA ALA A 787 -43.77 -5.69 12.45
C ALA A 787 -43.58 -6.88 13.40
N GLU A 788 -42.92 -7.96 12.96
CA GLU A 788 -42.55 -9.10 13.80
C GLU A 788 -41.55 -8.66 14.89
N SER A 789 -41.68 -9.27 16.06
CA SER A 789 -40.82 -9.04 17.23
C SER A 789 -40.63 -10.32 18.05
N VAL A 790 -40.77 -11.47 17.40
CA VAL A 790 -40.80 -12.79 18.04
C VAL A 790 -39.44 -13.14 18.63
N VAL A 791 -38.34 -12.80 17.95
CA VAL A 791 -36.98 -12.96 18.44
C VAL A 791 -36.68 -11.95 19.56
N ARG A 792 -37.12 -10.70 19.42
CA ARG A 792 -36.99 -9.60 20.40
C ARG A 792 -37.76 -9.83 21.70
N ASP A 793 -38.88 -10.54 21.65
CA ASP A 793 -39.76 -10.75 22.81
C ASP A 793 -39.60 -12.15 23.45
N ALA A 794 -38.83 -13.05 22.83
CA ALA A 794 -38.42 -14.34 23.41
C ALA A 794 -37.53 -14.22 24.67
N PRO A 795 -37.37 -15.29 25.48
CA PRO A 795 -36.37 -15.34 26.55
C PRO A 795 -34.94 -15.18 25.98
N PHE A 796 -34.08 -14.43 26.68
CA PHE A 796 -32.73 -14.10 26.19
C PHE A 796 -31.80 -15.31 26.05
N ASP A 797 -32.10 -16.39 26.78
CA ASP A 797 -31.40 -17.67 26.83
C ASP A 797 -32.02 -18.76 25.95
N SER A 798 -33.09 -18.44 25.22
CA SER A 798 -33.78 -19.39 24.32
C SER A 798 -33.01 -19.64 23.01
N ASP A 799 -33.15 -20.85 22.46
CA ASP A 799 -32.53 -21.22 21.18
C ASP A 799 -33.05 -20.34 20.03
N LEU A 800 -34.32 -19.94 20.04
CA LEU A 800 -34.93 -19.01 19.07
C LEU A 800 -34.17 -17.68 18.94
N ARG A 801 -33.44 -17.27 19.98
CA ARG A 801 -32.61 -16.06 19.96
C ARG A 801 -31.13 -16.34 19.72
N ASN A 802 -30.61 -17.46 20.21
CA ASN A 802 -29.17 -17.73 20.23
C ASN A 802 -28.70 -18.70 19.12
N VAL A 803 -29.61 -19.39 18.43
CA VAL A 803 -29.33 -20.35 17.35
C VAL A 803 -30.04 -19.91 16.06
N PHE A 804 -29.35 -19.98 14.92
CA PHE A 804 -29.85 -19.49 13.64
C PHE A 804 -29.15 -20.16 12.45
N ASP A 805 -29.83 -20.41 11.33
CA ASP A 805 -29.17 -20.72 10.07
C ASP A 805 -29.07 -19.47 9.18
N PRO A 806 -27.87 -18.90 8.96
CA PRO A 806 -27.69 -17.78 8.04
C PRO A 806 -27.88 -18.13 6.54
N LYS A 807 -28.39 -19.32 6.18
CA LYS A 807 -28.90 -19.63 4.83
C LYS A 807 -30.38 -19.31 4.63
N GLU A 808 -31.15 -19.19 5.71
CA GLU A 808 -32.53 -18.69 5.68
C GLU A 808 -32.55 -17.15 5.47
#